data_AF-A0A6G0UYD4-F1
#
_entry.id   AF-A0A6G0UYD4-F1
#
_cell.length_a   1.000
_cell.length_b   1.000
_cell.length_c   1.000
_cell.angle_alpha   90.00
_cell.angle_beta   90.00
_cell.angle_gamma   90.00
#
_symmetry.space_group_name_H-M   'P 1'
#
loop_
_entity.id
_entity.type
_entity.pdbx_description
1 polymer ?
#
loop_
_entity_poly.entity_id
_entity_poly.type
_entity_poly.pdbx_seq_one_letter_code
_entity_poly.pdbx_strand_id
1 'polypeptide(L)'
;MAVLGFHVVVTLIALTVFTKLKARFSFCHYLVLKGLYYFTPPSTYELREISGKRFPEKKRRKNIDDTEPFNIPKDSEFRVLRLPLQAVSLDGVPFFDTLCFVFDYLIFAFMVFTISETFVYFFPENRDTNVSVVWLFIAAAFMLQALVKLTASNIGSVEVSDERNLIFSFCAISFLFCTIFTMWCDKITDIEFNEGYKNFTKIVSNFLKEQQFYSISNYEAKSPILLYIFLSVMFSAISSMLLFPSLRYATMYIQAIRSVGKLKQLLIHFTFFLPLFILTMFTKPVKEQFVSERFPWITESRYEIARIVLIIIWALLRVAVAKAHLQAFLNTAQQKVITLRKESGFIKSDQLQKMIIRYAQYFCAAALQYYVPVFLTAVVALILKNLGDIDFVRIQMATSEVEDSSSLASLKILLNFSAQKAFWSYCIVMLLIVNVTLTVFGTIYSYNFMADQNLVYGIDVHSRSLTAFPAEENRTIFMIASYTLKNDSKVFLLEADDRWSRINGNGYNFDRTIGEILHMDAHPQIKKLTFAECSFKLEGGKPVSGASICELDESSKIVKTLSSFTPKDPLLRLLRTEFQANGDRLALLGEDRVTICDIRDGGKEMKESWSHDLPGRSMMNAFAWDKHSSNGNGLYASSGSEVFFFDTRTDKKDLVLNNGFHRISSIACNPLSSNRIAVGSEEGRIALWDTRKCDGPITFKFDHQYRIWDLKYNHTYEKLLISCAGDGRVILYNLENADKEEGKIESELILEAEDSVYGCAWAGSDPFIFGAIGYDGRLTASKVRKSLKYKLLQGN
;
A
#
# COMPACT_ATOMS: atom_id res chain seq x y z
N MET A 1 -38.80 -24.04 -48.67
CA MET A 1 -37.39 -23.59 -48.61
C MET A 1 -37.31 -22.38 -47.70
N ALA A 2 -36.81 -22.53 -46.47
CA ALA A 2 -36.52 -21.36 -45.64
C ALA A 2 -35.25 -20.70 -46.21
N VAL A 3 -35.37 -19.45 -46.69
CA VAL A 3 -34.26 -18.71 -47.31
C VAL A 3 -33.17 -18.33 -46.27
N LEU A 4 -33.46 -18.48 -44.97
CA LEU A 4 -32.54 -18.20 -43.87
C LEU A 4 -32.52 -19.39 -42.88
N GLY A 5 -31.33 -19.87 -42.52
CA GLY A 5 -31.14 -20.95 -41.53
C GLY A 5 -31.55 -20.52 -40.11
N PHE A 6 -31.92 -21.48 -39.25
CA PHE A 6 -32.50 -21.22 -37.93
C PHE A 6 -31.65 -20.27 -37.07
N HIS A 7 -30.35 -20.52 -37.00
CA HIS A 7 -29.43 -19.70 -36.21
C HIS A 7 -29.40 -18.24 -36.68
N VAL A 8 -29.50 -17.97 -37.98
CA VAL A 8 -29.52 -16.61 -38.52
C VAL A 8 -30.79 -15.88 -38.10
N VAL A 9 -31.94 -16.56 -38.14
CA VAL A 9 -33.23 -16.00 -37.67
C VAL A 9 -33.17 -15.65 -36.19
N VAL A 10 -32.65 -16.56 -35.34
CA VAL A 10 -32.47 -16.30 -33.91
C VAL A 10 -31.58 -15.08 -33.68
N THR A 11 -30.48 -14.94 -34.43
CA THR A 11 -29.61 -13.77 -34.30
C THR A 11 -30.26 -12.46 -34.73
N LEU A 12 -31.07 -12.47 -35.79
CA LEU A 12 -31.80 -11.27 -36.24
C LEU A 12 -32.85 -10.85 -35.21
N ILE A 13 -33.57 -11.82 -34.64
CA ILE A 13 -34.52 -11.56 -33.55
C ILE A 13 -33.77 -11.02 -32.33
N ALA A 14 -32.69 -11.66 -31.90
CA ALA A 14 -31.91 -11.21 -30.75
C ALA A 14 -31.33 -9.79 -30.95
N LEU A 15 -30.86 -9.46 -32.15
CA LEU A 15 -30.30 -8.14 -32.47
C LEU A 15 -31.38 -7.05 -32.53
N THR A 16 -32.56 -7.34 -33.10
CA THR A 16 -33.69 -6.41 -33.10
C THR A 16 -34.25 -6.19 -31.70
N VAL A 17 -34.29 -7.25 -30.89
CA VAL A 17 -34.70 -7.17 -29.48
C VAL A 17 -33.67 -6.39 -28.66
N PHE A 18 -32.37 -6.67 -28.82
CA PHE A 18 -31.29 -5.94 -28.13
C PHE A 18 -31.32 -4.44 -28.42
N THR A 19 -31.43 -4.05 -29.69
CA THR A 19 -31.44 -2.63 -30.09
C THR A 19 -32.65 -1.87 -29.55
N LYS A 20 -33.83 -2.51 -29.48
CA LYS A 20 -35.04 -1.90 -28.91
C LYS A 20 -35.08 -1.93 -27.38
N LEU A 21 -34.64 -3.02 -26.74
CA LEU A 21 -34.66 -3.15 -25.28
C LEU A 21 -33.61 -2.28 -24.61
N LYS A 22 -32.41 -2.16 -25.20
CA LYS A 22 -31.32 -1.32 -24.65
C LYS A 22 -31.76 0.13 -24.39
N ALA A 23 -32.66 0.66 -25.22
CA ALA A 23 -33.17 2.03 -25.08
C ALA A 23 -34.13 2.22 -23.88
N ARG A 24 -34.68 1.14 -23.31
CA ARG A 24 -35.73 1.19 -22.26
C ARG A 24 -35.36 0.45 -20.99
N PHE A 25 -34.48 -0.55 -21.08
CA PHE A 25 -34.15 -1.44 -19.98
C PHE A 25 -32.69 -1.88 -20.07
N SER A 26 -31.98 -1.84 -18.95
CA SER A 26 -30.61 -2.35 -18.83
C SER A 26 -30.50 -3.30 -17.65
N PHE A 27 -30.04 -4.52 -17.92
CA PHE A 27 -29.87 -5.60 -16.93
C PHE A 27 -28.81 -5.25 -15.89
N CYS A 28 -27.83 -4.41 -16.26
CA CYS A 28 -26.82 -3.91 -15.34
C CYS A 28 -27.42 -3.28 -14.08
N HIS A 29 -28.55 -2.58 -14.21
CA HIS A 29 -29.23 -1.94 -13.09
C HIS A 29 -29.71 -2.95 -12.04
N TYR A 30 -30.23 -4.08 -12.50
CA TYR A 30 -30.79 -5.11 -11.62
C TYR A 30 -29.72 -6.02 -11.02
N LEU A 31 -28.73 -6.42 -11.81
CA LEU A 31 -27.71 -7.39 -11.39
C LEU A 31 -26.56 -6.74 -10.63
N VAL A 32 -26.12 -5.55 -11.04
CA VAL A 32 -24.93 -4.90 -10.49
C VAL A 32 -25.31 -3.85 -9.43
N LEU A 33 -26.24 -2.95 -9.72
CA LEU A 33 -26.51 -1.79 -8.85
C LEU A 33 -27.47 -2.09 -7.69
N LYS A 34 -28.46 -2.98 -7.90
CA LYS A 34 -29.54 -3.21 -6.94
C LYS A 34 -29.04 -3.74 -5.58
N GLY A 35 -29.29 -2.94 -4.54
CA GLY A 35 -29.02 -3.29 -3.15
C GLY A 35 -27.63 -2.88 -2.65
N LEU A 36 -26.88 -2.10 -3.43
CA LEU A 36 -25.64 -1.46 -3.01
C LEU A 36 -25.90 -0.08 -2.41
N TYR A 37 -25.02 0.32 -1.51
CA TYR A 37 -25.05 1.64 -0.86
C TYR A 37 -23.70 2.30 -0.97
N TYR A 38 -23.70 3.58 -1.30
CA TYR A 38 -22.50 4.41 -1.34
C TYR A 38 -22.60 5.53 -0.31
N PHE A 39 -21.45 6.15 -0.07
CA PHE A 39 -21.29 7.22 0.90
C PHE A 39 -21.15 8.55 0.18
N THR A 40 -22.03 9.50 0.49
CA THR A 40 -21.90 10.87 0.00
C THR A 40 -21.05 11.70 0.94
N PRO A 41 -20.21 12.61 0.41
CA PRO A 41 -19.53 13.57 1.25
C PRO A 41 -20.54 14.48 1.98
N PRO A 42 -20.21 14.94 3.20
CA PRO A 42 -21.02 15.94 3.90
C PRO A 42 -21.06 17.26 3.11
N SER A 43 -22.17 17.98 3.27
CA SER A 43 -22.37 19.25 2.55
C SER A 43 -21.35 20.30 3.00
N THR A 44 -21.01 21.24 2.11
CA THR A 44 -20.12 22.36 2.45
C THR A 44 -20.67 23.20 3.61
N TYR A 45 -22.00 23.24 3.76
CA TYR A 45 -22.68 23.89 4.88
C TYR A 45 -22.44 23.17 6.21
N GLU A 46 -22.67 21.85 6.27
CA GLU A 46 -22.40 21.04 7.48
C GLU A 46 -20.93 21.13 7.90
N LEU A 47 -20.02 21.07 6.93
CA LEU A 47 -18.58 21.22 7.19
C LEU A 47 -18.21 22.61 7.72
N ARG A 48 -18.92 23.68 7.32
CA ARG A 48 -18.72 25.05 7.84
C ARG A 48 -19.28 25.25 9.24
N GLU A 49 -20.40 24.58 9.55
CA GLU A 49 -20.96 24.58 10.90
C GLU A 49 -20.01 23.90 11.89
N ILE A 50 -19.41 22.78 11.48
CA ILE A 50 -18.41 22.05 12.26
C ILE A 50 -17.11 22.87 12.43
N SER A 51 -16.73 23.70 11.46
CA SER A 51 -15.56 24.59 11.58
C SER A 51 -15.82 25.88 12.36
N GLY A 52 -17.03 26.08 12.90
CA GLY A 52 -17.38 27.22 13.75
C GLY A 52 -17.65 28.54 13.01
N LYS A 53 -17.71 28.54 11.67
CA LYS A 53 -17.99 29.74 10.85
C LYS A 53 -19.47 29.80 10.47
N ARG A 54 -20.31 30.55 11.20
CA ARG A 54 -21.73 30.80 10.86
C ARG A 54 -21.90 31.95 9.85
N PHE A 55 -22.81 31.79 8.88
CA PHE A 55 -23.27 32.89 8.02
C PHE A 55 -24.28 33.79 8.75
N PRO A 56 -24.25 35.12 8.57
CA PRO A 56 -25.37 35.98 8.93
C PRO A 56 -26.60 35.66 8.06
N GLU A 57 -27.77 35.50 8.68
CA GLU A 57 -29.01 34.95 8.10
C GLU A 57 -29.53 35.64 6.82
N LYS A 58 -29.00 36.81 6.43
CA LYS A 58 -29.46 37.60 5.27
C LYS A 58 -28.89 37.17 3.90
N LYS A 59 -28.02 36.17 3.81
CA LYS A 59 -27.43 35.68 2.53
C LYS A 59 -28.06 34.37 1.99
N ARG A 60 -29.29 34.05 2.39
CA ARG A 60 -30.00 32.80 2.03
C ARG A 60 -30.36 32.62 0.54
N ARG A 61 -30.03 33.56 -0.37
CA ARG A 61 -30.57 33.57 -1.76
C ARG A 61 -29.61 33.93 -2.90
N LYS A 62 -28.30 33.95 -2.69
CA LYS A 62 -27.35 33.92 -3.82
C LYS A 62 -26.59 32.60 -3.76
N ASN A 63 -26.46 31.92 -4.90
CA ASN A 63 -25.56 30.79 -5.08
C ASN A 63 -24.17 31.21 -4.57
N ILE A 64 -23.82 30.77 -3.37
CA ILE A 64 -22.52 31.00 -2.78
C ILE A 64 -21.65 29.82 -3.20
N ASP A 65 -21.23 29.85 -4.45
CA ASP A 65 -19.96 29.29 -4.90
C ASP A 65 -18.81 30.19 -4.39
N ASP A 66 -18.74 30.48 -3.09
CA ASP A 66 -17.56 31.13 -2.50
C ASP A 66 -16.52 30.04 -2.21
N THR A 67 -15.76 29.82 -3.28
CA THR A 67 -14.74 28.84 -3.65
C THR A 67 -13.41 29.01 -2.92
N GLU A 68 -13.40 28.97 -1.59
CA GLU A 68 -12.14 28.75 -0.87
C GLU A 68 -12.21 27.50 0.01
N PRO A 69 -11.33 26.51 -0.22
CA PRO A 69 -11.23 25.34 0.63
C PRO A 69 -10.78 25.78 2.03
N PHE A 70 -11.55 25.42 3.05
CA PHE A 70 -11.23 25.73 4.44
C PHE A 70 -10.77 24.48 5.18
N ASN A 71 -10.00 24.70 6.24
CA ASN A 71 -9.45 23.64 7.06
C ASN A 71 -10.49 23.12 8.06
N ILE A 72 -10.63 21.80 8.13
CA ILE A 72 -11.52 21.08 9.03
C ILE A 72 -10.66 20.19 9.93
N PRO A 73 -10.85 20.21 11.26
CA PRO A 73 -10.22 19.23 12.14
C PRO A 73 -10.59 17.80 11.73
N LYS A 74 -9.59 16.94 11.52
CA LYS A 74 -9.77 15.55 11.10
C LYS A 74 -10.57 14.73 12.12
N ASP A 75 -10.47 15.08 13.40
CA ASP A 75 -11.17 14.43 14.52
C ASP A 75 -12.67 14.76 14.58
N SER A 76 -13.16 15.66 13.73
CA SER A 76 -14.56 16.08 13.76
C SER A 76 -15.55 14.97 13.39
N GLU A 77 -16.63 14.87 14.15
CA GLU A 77 -17.71 13.91 13.88
C GLU A 77 -18.65 14.42 12.78
N PHE A 78 -18.23 14.35 11.52
CA PHE A 78 -19.14 14.58 10.38
C PHE A 78 -19.86 13.28 9.99
N ARG A 79 -21.19 13.32 9.87
CA ARG A 79 -21.97 12.15 9.46
C ARG A 79 -21.84 11.93 7.96
N VAL A 80 -21.25 10.80 7.57
CA VAL A 80 -21.21 10.38 6.17
C VAL A 80 -22.54 9.69 5.85
N LEU A 81 -23.35 10.30 4.99
CA LEU A 81 -24.68 9.77 4.66
C LEU A 81 -24.54 8.54 3.77
N ARG A 82 -25.30 7.49 4.11
CA ARG A 82 -25.39 6.26 3.33
C ARG A 82 -26.62 6.34 2.44
N LEU A 83 -26.42 6.35 1.13
CA LEU A 83 -27.50 6.41 0.14
C LEU A 83 -27.52 5.14 -0.72
N PRO A 84 -28.72 4.68 -1.16
CA PRO A 84 -28.82 3.58 -2.10
C PRO A 84 -28.22 4.00 -3.45
N LEU A 85 -27.42 3.12 -4.04
CA LEU A 85 -26.82 3.35 -5.35
C LEU A 85 -27.90 3.20 -6.44
N GLN A 86 -28.29 4.32 -7.04
CA GLN A 86 -29.24 4.36 -8.15
C GLN A 86 -28.53 4.73 -9.44
N ALA A 87 -29.04 4.29 -10.59
CA ALA A 87 -28.41 4.62 -11.87
C ALA A 87 -28.40 6.12 -12.17
N VAL A 88 -29.42 6.86 -11.73
CA VAL A 88 -29.47 8.33 -11.85
C VAL A 88 -28.28 8.99 -11.16
N SER A 89 -27.76 8.41 -10.07
CA SER A 89 -26.60 8.94 -9.35
C SER A 89 -25.25 8.64 -10.04
N LEU A 90 -25.25 7.74 -11.03
CA LEU A 90 -24.06 7.35 -11.79
C LEU A 90 -24.05 7.96 -13.20
N ASP A 91 -25.05 8.77 -13.54
CA ASP A 91 -25.09 9.47 -14.81
C ASP A 91 -23.93 10.47 -14.89
N GLY A 92 -23.18 10.46 -16.01
CA GLY A 92 -21.95 11.24 -16.18
C GLY A 92 -20.70 10.69 -15.46
N VAL A 93 -20.79 9.58 -14.72
CA VAL A 93 -19.61 8.93 -14.10
C VAL A 93 -18.82 8.14 -15.16
N PRO A 94 -17.48 8.23 -15.19
CA PRO A 94 -16.67 7.53 -16.19
C PRO A 94 -16.91 6.02 -16.17
N PHE A 95 -16.91 5.40 -17.36
CA PHE A 95 -17.15 3.97 -17.61
C PHE A 95 -18.57 3.44 -17.35
N PHE A 96 -19.53 4.27 -16.92
CA PHE A 96 -20.91 3.81 -16.70
C PHE A 96 -21.55 3.22 -17.97
N ASP A 97 -21.44 3.91 -19.11
CA ASP A 97 -21.96 3.42 -20.39
C ASP A 97 -21.28 2.12 -20.84
N THR A 98 -19.97 2.01 -20.59
CA THR A 98 -19.20 0.81 -20.95
C THR A 98 -19.63 -0.38 -20.10
N LEU A 99 -19.83 -0.18 -18.79
CA LEU A 99 -20.33 -1.20 -17.88
C LEU A 99 -21.71 -1.71 -18.33
N CYS A 100 -22.68 -0.81 -18.53
CA CYS A 100 -24.02 -1.19 -18.92
C CYS A 100 -24.02 -1.95 -20.26
N PHE A 101 -23.29 -1.43 -21.25
CA PHE A 101 -23.21 -2.04 -22.57
C PHE A 101 -22.61 -3.45 -22.56
N VAL A 102 -21.47 -3.65 -21.89
CA VAL A 102 -20.81 -4.96 -21.81
C VAL A 102 -21.72 -5.98 -21.13
N PHE A 103 -22.37 -5.60 -20.04
CA PHE A 103 -23.27 -6.49 -19.31
C PHE A 103 -24.51 -6.88 -20.10
N ASP A 104 -25.18 -5.89 -20.70
CA ASP A 104 -26.39 -6.14 -21.47
C ASP A 104 -26.05 -7.04 -22.67
N TYR A 105 -24.96 -6.76 -23.38
CA TYR A 105 -24.53 -7.57 -24.50
C TYR A 105 -24.17 -9.01 -24.10
N LEU A 106 -23.47 -9.21 -22.97
CA LEU A 106 -23.10 -10.55 -22.48
C LEU A 106 -24.33 -11.43 -22.21
N ILE A 107 -25.38 -10.86 -21.61
CA ILE A 107 -26.62 -11.60 -21.32
C ILE A 107 -27.30 -12.05 -22.61
N PHE A 108 -27.37 -11.17 -23.61
CA PHE A 108 -27.91 -11.55 -24.93
C PHE A 108 -27.02 -12.58 -25.64
N ALA A 109 -25.70 -12.45 -25.57
CA ALA A 109 -24.79 -13.43 -26.15
C ALA A 109 -24.97 -14.82 -25.52
N PHE A 110 -25.10 -14.90 -24.19
CA PHE A 110 -25.39 -16.16 -23.51
C PHE A 110 -26.79 -16.70 -23.84
N MET A 111 -27.80 -15.84 -23.98
CA MET A 111 -29.14 -16.26 -24.38
C MET A 111 -29.18 -16.82 -25.81
N VAL A 112 -28.50 -16.17 -26.76
CA VAL A 112 -28.39 -16.65 -28.15
C VAL A 112 -27.65 -17.99 -28.19
N PHE A 113 -26.60 -18.13 -27.39
CA PHE A 113 -25.86 -19.38 -27.24
C PHE A 113 -26.75 -20.48 -26.68
N THR A 114 -27.44 -20.28 -25.56
CA THR A 114 -28.28 -21.32 -24.95
C THR A 114 -29.44 -21.74 -25.84
N ILE A 115 -30.08 -20.81 -26.57
CA ILE A 115 -31.12 -21.13 -27.55
C ILE A 115 -30.54 -21.96 -28.70
N SER A 116 -29.37 -21.58 -29.20
CA SER A 116 -28.71 -22.32 -30.29
C SER A 116 -28.32 -23.73 -29.86
N GLU A 117 -27.81 -23.90 -28.64
CA GLU A 117 -27.48 -25.21 -28.06
C GLU A 117 -28.72 -26.07 -27.82
N THR A 118 -29.79 -25.47 -27.31
CA THR A 118 -31.06 -26.18 -27.10
C THR A 118 -31.63 -26.66 -28.42
N PHE A 119 -31.48 -25.87 -29.49
CA PHE A 119 -31.92 -26.28 -30.83
C PHE A 119 -31.09 -27.43 -31.39
N VAL A 120 -29.75 -27.37 -31.28
CA VAL A 120 -28.86 -28.46 -31.69
C VAL A 120 -29.14 -29.74 -30.89
N TYR A 121 -29.49 -29.61 -29.60
CA TYR A 121 -29.89 -30.74 -28.77
C TYR A 121 -31.16 -31.45 -29.27
N PHE A 122 -32.17 -30.70 -29.70
CA PHE A 122 -33.42 -31.29 -30.23
C PHE A 122 -33.31 -31.74 -31.69
N PHE A 123 -32.45 -31.11 -32.50
CA PHE A 123 -32.30 -31.38 -33.93
C PHE A 123 -30.85 -31.72 -34.30
N PRO A 124 -30.34 -32.91 -33.91
CA PRO A 124 -28.94 -33.29 -34.07
C PRO A 124 -28.51 -33.58 -35.52
N GLU A 125 -29.46 -33.67 -36.46
CA GLU A 125 -29.18 -33.91 -37.89
C GLU A 125 -28.99 -32.62 -38.70
N ASN A 126 -29.28 -31.45 -38.10
CA ASN A 126 -29.19 -30.18 -38.82
C ASN A 126 -27.73 -29.77 -39.04
N ARG A 127 -27.38 -29.36 -40.27
CA ARG A 127 -26.02 -28.95 -40.69
C ARG A 127 -25.83 -27.42 -40.75
N ASP A 128 -26.80 -26.65 -40.25
CA ASP A 128 -26.73 -25.19 -40.20
C ASP A 128 -25.52 -24.72 -39.37
N THR A 129 -24.88 -23.62 -39.79
CA THR A 129 -23.76 -23.02 -39.04
C THR A 129 -24.24 -22.39 -37.74
N ASN A 130 -23.60 -22.72 -36.62
CA ASN A 130 -23.92 -22.12 -35.32
C ASN A 130 -23.43 -20.66 -35.26
N VAL A 131 -24.32 -19.71 -35.56
CA VAL A 131 -24.02 -18.27 -35.56
C VAL A 131 -23.78 -17.70 -34.15
N SER A 132 -24.11 -18.44 -33.08
CA SER A 132 -23.88 -17.98 -31.70
C SER A 132 -22.40 -17.72 -31.39
N VAL A 133 -21.48 -18.39 -32.09
CA VAL A 133 -20.02 -18.17 -31.98
C VAL A 133 -19.64 -16.72 -32.30
N VAL A 134 -20.31 -16.10 -33.27
CA VAL A 134 -20.06 -14.69 -33.64
C VAL A 134 -20.41 -13.76 -32.48
N TRP A 135 -21.50 -14.04 -31.76
CA TRP A 135 -21.89 -13.27 -30.59
C TRP A 135 -20.84 -13.37 -29.47
N LEU A 136 -20.28 -14.56 -29.27
CA LEU A 136 -19.22 -14.80 -28.30
C LEU A 136 -17.91 -14.10 -28.67
N PHE A 137 -17.51 -14.10 -29.95
CA PHE A 137 -16.33 -13.34 -30.41
C PHE A 137 -16.48 -11.84 -30.18
N ILE A 138 -17.65 -11.28 -30.53
CA ILE A 138 -17.94 -9.87 -30.30
C ILE A 138 -17.97 -9.57 -28.79
N ALA A 139 -18.49 -10.48 -27.96
CA ALA A 139 -18.46 -10.33 -26.50
C ALA A 139 -17.03 -10.27 -25.97
N ALA A 140 -16.16 -11.18 -26.42
CA ALA A 140 -14.75 -11.18 -26.07
C ALA A 140 -14.05 -9.87 -26.51
N ALA A 141 -14.34 -9.38 -27.72
CA ALA A 141 -13.80 -8.12 -28.23
C ALA A 141 -14.21 -6.91 -27.38
N PHE A 142 -15.49 -6.81 -26.98
CA PHE A 142 -15.95 -5.72 -26.11
C PHE A 142 -15.34 -5.78 -24.70
N MET A 143 -15.13 -6.99 -24.17
CA MET A 143 -14.44 -7.16 -22.88
C MET A 143 -12.97 -6.76 -22.95
N LEU A 144 -12.25 -7.17 -24.01
CA LEU A 144 -10.87 -6.72 -24.25
C LEU A 144 -10.80 -5.20 -24.45
N GLN A 145 -11.76 -4.61 -25.19
CA GLN A 145 -11.84 -3.16 -25.36
C GLN A 145 -12.05 -2.45 -24.01
N ALA A 146 -12.89 -2.99 -23.12
CA ALA A 146 -13.09 -2.44 -21.78
C ALA A 146 -11.79 -2.48 -20.95
N LEU A 147 -11.04 -3.58 -21.01
CA LEU A 147 -9.72 -3.70 -20.37
C LEU A 147 -8.72 -2.69 -20.92
N VAL A 148 -8.63 -2.53 -22.25
CA VAL A 148 -7.75 -1.54 -22.88
C VAL A 148 -8.10 -0.13 -22.40
N LYS A 149 -9.39 0.25 -22.38
CA LYS A 149 -9.83 1.56 -21.89
C LYS A 149 -9.47 1.81 -20.42
N LEU A 150 -9.64 0.81 -19.56
CA LEU A 150 -9.24 0.89 -18.14
C LEU A 150 -7.73 1.08 -17.99
N THR A 151 -6.94 0.30 -18.73
CA THR A 151 -5.48 0.35 -18.65
C THR A 151 -4.93 1.67 -19.21
N ALA A 152 -5.50 2.16 -20.32
CA ALA A 152 -5.14 3.43 -20.92
C ALA A 152 -5.44 4.62 -19.99
N SER A 153 -6.54 4.56 -19.24
CA SER A 153 -6.88 5.59 -18.24
C SER A 153 -5.82 5.70 -17.14
N ASN A 154 -5.23 4.59 -16.71
CA ASN A 154 -4.18 4.58 -15.68
C ASN A 154 -2.81 5.03 -16.23
N ILE A 155 -2.54 4.81 -17.52
CA ILE A 155 -1.29 5.24 -18.17
C ILE A 155 -1.30 6.75 -18.48
N GLY A 156 -2.45 7.30 -18.84
CA GLY A 156 -2.60 8.69 -19.29
C GLY A 156 -2.63 9.74 -18.19
N SER A 157 -2.76 9.36 -16.91
CA SER A 157 -2.77 10.31 -15.79
C SER A 157 -1.36 10.81 -15.46
N VAL A 158 -1.14 12.12 -15.60
CA VAL A 158 0.17 12.79 -15.41
C VAL A 158 0.69 12.69 -13.97
N GLU A 159 -0.19 12.55 -12.96
CA GLU A 159 0.16 12.51 -11.54
C GLU A 159 0.69 11.15 -11.05
N VAL A 160 0.57 10.07 -11.82
CA VAL A 160 0.82 8.69 -11.34
C VAL A 160 1.90 7.98 -12.16
N SER A 161 3.15 8.45 -12.05
CA SER A 161 4.30 7.86 -12.77
C SER A 161 4.57 6.39 -12.38
N ASP A 162 4.29 6.01 -11.14
CA ASP A 162 4.65 4.70 -10.59
C ASP A 162 3.77 3.56 -11.11
N GLU A 163 2.46 3.78 -11.23
CA GLU A 163 1.52 2.78 -11.77
C GLU A 163 1.81 2.46 -13.23
N ARG A 164 2.19 3.47 -14.03
CA ARG A 164 2.58 3.29 -15.42
C ARG A 164 3.84 2.42 -15.55
N ASN A 165 4.86 2.69 -14.73
CA ASN A 165 6.10 1.92 -14.73
C ASN A 165 5.84 0.46 -14.29
N LEU A 166 4.92 0.25 -13.35
CA LEU A 166 4.50 -1.08 -12.92
C LEU A 166 3.83 -1.88 -14.06
N ILE A 167 2.97 -1.27 -14.87
CA ILE A 167 2.36 -1.95 -16.03
C ILE A 167 3.44 -2.42 -17.02
N PHE A 168 4.38 -1.54 -17.38
CA PHE A 168 5.41 -1.86 -18.38
C PHE A 168 6.38 -2.93 -17.90
N SER A 169 6.85 -2.82 -16.65
CA SER A 169 7.70 -3.85 -16.03
C SER A 169 6.99 -5.20 -15.95
N PHE A 170 5.71 -5.21 -15.53
CA PHE A 170 4.93 -6.43 -15.47
C PHE A 170 4.65 -7.04 -16.85
N CYS A 171 4.47 -6.22 -17.88
CA CYS A 171 4.36 -6.68 -19.27
C CYS A 171 5.64 -7.41 -19.72
N ALA A 172 6.81 -6.85 -19.43
CA ALA A 172 8.10 -7.48 -19.75
C ALA A 172 8.32 -8.81 -19.01
N ILE A 173 8.02 -8.86 -17.71
CA ILE A 173 8.11 -10.09 -16.91
C ILE A 173 7.11 -11.14 -17.41
N SER A 174 5.88 -10.73 -17.70
CA SER A 174 4.83 -11.62 -18.24
C SER A 174 5.22 -12.18 -19.60
N PHE A 175 5.91 -11.42 -20.44
CA PHE A 175 6.41 -11.88 -21.73
C PHE A 175 7.41 -13.02 -21.60
N LEU A 176 8.39 -12.90 -20.69
CA LEU A 176 9.35 -13.96 -20.40
C LEU A 176 8.64 -15.22 -19.89
N PHE A 177 7.72 -15.06 -18.93
CA PHE A 177 6.92 -16.16 -18.41
C PHE A 177 6.08 -16.86 -19.49
N CYS A 178 5.37 -16.10 -20.33
CA CYS A 178 4.57 -16.66 -21.42
C CYS A 178 5.44 -17.40 -22.45
N THR A 179 6.64 -16.91 -22.73
CA THR A 179 7.58 -17.56 -23.65
C THR A 179 8.08 -18.90 -23.09
N ILE A 180 8.44 -18.94 -21.81
CA ILE A 180 8.86 -20.18 -21.15
C ILE A 180 7.69 -21.17 -21.11
N PHE A 181 6.50 -20.71 -20.70
CA PHE A 181 5.34 -21.58 -20.61
C PHE A 181 4.90 -22.12 -21.97
N THR A 182 4.85 -21.30 -23.02
CA THR A 182 4.48 -21.75 -24.38
C THR A 182 5.39 -22.87 -24.87
N MET A 183 6.70 -22.74 -24.67
CA MET A 183 7.68 -23.76 -25.07
C MET A 183 7.54 -25.08 -24.30
N TRP A 184 7.04 -25.04 -23.06
CA TRP A 184 6.92 -26.20 -22.17
C TRP A 184 5.47 -26.67 -21.97
N CYS A 185 4.51 -26.06 -22.67
CA CYS A 185 3.09 -26.24 -22.47
C CYS A 185 2.68 -27.72 -22.57
N ASP A 186 3.09 -28.42 -23.62
CA ASP A 186 2.75 -29.83 -23.85
C ASP A 186 3.40 -30.80 -22.84
N LYS A 187 4.44 -30.37 -22.11
CA LYS A 187 5.03 -31.20 -21.05
C LYS A 187 4.22 -31.10 -19.75
N ILE A 188 3.73 -29.91 -19.45
CA ILE A 188 3.06 -29.58 -18.18
C ILE A 188 1.55 -29.83 -18.26
N THR A 189 0.96 -29.43 -19.38
CA THR A 189 -0.47 -29.44 -19.63
C THR A 189 -0.84 -30.49 -20.66
N ASP A 190 -2.09 -30.93 -20.58
CA ASP A 190 -2.73 -31.84 -21.53
C ASP A 190 -3.13 -31.14 -22.85
N ILE A 191 -2.64 -29.92 -23.09
CA ILE A 191 -2.87 -29.22 -24.33
C ILE A 191 -1.92 -29.82 -25.36
N GLU A 192 -2.44 -30.55 -26.34
CA GLU A 192 -1.68 -31.10 -27.47
C GLU A 192 -1.31 -29.99 -28.49
N PHE A 193 -0.62 -28.94 -28.03
CA PHE A 193 -0.42 -27.72 -28.82
C PHE A 193 0.47 -27.94 -30.04
N ASN A 194 1.57 -28.70 -29.89
CA ASN A 194 2.44 -29.02 -31.02
C ASN A 194 1.75 -29.91 -32.06
N GLU A 195 0.89 -30.82 -31.62
CA GLU A 195 0.13 -31.69 -32.52
C GLU A 195 -0.92 -30.90 -33.29
N GLY A 196 -1.67 -30.03 -32.60
CA GLY A 196 -2.59 -29.09 -33.26
C GLY A 196 -1.90 -28.21 -34.30
N TYR A 197 -0.70 -27.72 -34.01
CA TYR A 197 0.11 -26.94 -34.95
C TYR A 197 0.57 -27.76 -36.17
N LYS A 198 1.06 -29.00 -35.95
CA LYS A 198 1.43 -29.91 -37.05
C LYS A 198 0.23 -30.21 -37.95
N ASN A 199 -0.94 -30.48 -37.37
CA ASN A 199 -2.16 -30.72 -38.11
C ASN A 199 -2.59 -29.48 -38.91
N PHE A 200 -2.51 -28.30 -38.32
CA PHE A 200 -2.79 -27.04 -39.02
C PHE A 200 -1.85 -26.82 -40.22
N THR A 201 -0.54 -26.96 -40.04
CA THR A 201 0.43 -26.76 -41.13
C THR A 201 0.25 -27.77 -42.26
N LYS A 202 -0.09 -29.03 -41.94
CA LYS A 202 -0.41 -30.07 -42.92
C LYS A 202 -1.65 -29.69 -43.75
N ILE A 203 -2.69 -29.17 -43.10
CA ILE A 203 -3.92 -28.75 -43.78
C ILE A 203 -3.67 -27.53 -44.67
N VAL A 204 -2.95 -26.52 -44.18
CA VAL A 204 -2.60 -25.34 -44.98
C VAL A 204 -1.76 -25.74 -46.21
N SER A 205 -0.83 -26.68 -46.04
CA SER A 205 -0.03 -27.24 -47.14
C SER A 205 -0.93 -27.91 -48.19
N ASN A 206 -1.89 -28.74 -47.77
CA ASN A 206 -2.85 -29.38 -48.66
C ASN A 206 -3.75 -28.36 -49.39
N PHE A 207 -4.29 -27.39 -48.66
CA PHE A 207 -5.09 -26.31 -49.24
C PHE A 207 -4.31 -25.49 -50.30
N LEU A 208 -3.05 -25.15 -50.03
CA LEU A 208 -2.20 -24.41 -50.98
C LEU A 208 -1.87 -25.23 -52.23
N LYS A 209 -1.71 -26.55 -52.11
CA LYS A 209 -1.52 -27.46 -53.26
C LYS A 209 -2.76 -27.48 -54.15
N GLU A 210 -3.95 -27.49 -53.56
CA GLU A 210 -5.22 -27.50 -54.29
C GLU A 210 -5.52 -26.17 -54.97
N GLN A 211 -5.12 -25.04 -54.37
CA GLN A 211 -5.22 -23.70 -54.97
C GLN A 211 -4.13 -23.41 -56.02
N GLN A 212 -3.38 -24.42 -56.47
CA GLN A 212 -2.34 -24.33 -57.50
C GLN A 212 -1.14 -23.41 -57.17
N PHE A 213 -0.92 -23.07 -55.88
CA PHE A 213 0.25 -22.31 -55.43
C PHE A 213 1.47 -23.23 -55.15
N TYR A 214 2.00 -23.88 -56.20
CA TYR A 214 3.08 -24.88 -56.08
C TYR A 214 4.44 -24.31 -55.62
N SER A 215 4.69 -23.01 -55.78
CA SER A 215 5.94 -22.37 -55.32
C SER A 215 6.02 -22.23 -53.80
N ILE A 216 4.88 -22.31 -53.10
CA ILE A 216 4.75 -22.17 -51.64
C ILE A 216 4.28 -23.49 -51.00
N SER A 217 3.98 -24.52 -51.80
CA SER A 217 3.26 -25.72 -51.37
C SER A 217 4.07 -26.74 -50.55
N ASN A 218 5.40 -26.64 -50.53
CA ASN A 218 6.26 -27.50 -49.72
C ASN A 218 6.47 -26.89 -48.33
N TYR A 219 5.37 -26.57 -47.64
CA TYR A 219 5.38 -26.23 -46.23
C TYR A 219 5.50 -27.53 -45.42
N GLU A 220 6.73 -27.99 -45.19
CA GLU A 220 7.00 -28.87 -44.04
C GLU A 220 6.80 -28.07 -42.76
N ALA A 221 6.42 -28.74 -41.66
CA ALA A 221 6.17 -28.09 -40.37
C ALA A 221 7.44 -27.39 -39.86
N LYS A 222 7.62 -26.11 -40.23
CA LYS A 222 8.66 -25.24 -39.69
C LYS A 222 8.49 -25.12 -38.18
N SER A 223 9.59 -24.83 -37.48
CA SER A 223 9.58 -24.68 -36.03
C SER A 223 8.49 -23.68 -35.56
N PRO A 224 7.69 -24.02 -34.53
CA PRO A 224 6.58 -23.18 -34.04
C PRO A 224 7.03 -21.91 -33.28
N ILE A 225 8.32 -21.55 -33.35
CA ILE A 225 8.93 -20.49 -32.54
C ILE A 225 8.26 -19.13 -32.80
N LEU A 226 7.96 -18.79 -34.06
CA LEU A 226 7.29 -17.54 -34.39
C LEU A 226 5.89 -17.46 -33.76
N LEU A 227 5.16 -18.58 -33.76
CA LEU A 227 3.85 -18.69 -33.12
C LEU A 227 3.97 -18.51 -31.60
N TYR A 228 4.98 -19.11 -30.97
CA TYR A 228 5.24 -18.93 -29.53
C TYR A 228 5.53 -17.47 -29.18
N ILE A 229 6.37 -16.78 -29.96
CA ILE A 229 6.68 -15.36 -29.73
C ILE A 229 5.41 -14.52 -29.88
N PHE A 230 4.64 -14.71 -30.97
CA PHE A 230 3.40 -13.97 -31.20
C PHE A 230 2.41 -14.15 -30.05
N LEU A 231 2.19 -15.40 -29.65
CA LEU A 231 1.28 -15.76 -28.57
C LEU A 231 1.76 -15.17 -27.23
N SER A 232 3.08 -15.19 -26.99
CA SER A 232 3.68 -14.61 -25.78
C SER A 232 3.52 -13.09 -25.71
N VAL A 233 3.66 -12.37 -26.84
CA VAL A 233 3.37 -10.92 -26.91
C VAL A 233 1.90 -10.65 -26.64
N MET A 234 1.01 -11.45 -27.22
CA MET A 234 -0.43 -11.26 -27.06
C MET A 234 -0.88 -11.49 -25.61
N PHE A 235 -0.39 -12.55 -24.97
CA PHE A 235 -0.72 -12.87 -23.58
C PHE A 235 0.02 -12.00 -22.57
N SER A 236 1.21 -11.49 -22.86
CA SER A 236 1.86 -10.50 -21.99
C SER A 236 1.09 -9.19 -21.95
N ALA A 237 0.57 -8.74 -23.10
CA ALA A 237 -0.31 -7.58 -23.18
C ALA A 237 -1.59 -7.80 -22.36
N ILE A 238 -2.29 -8.92 -22.57
CA ILE A 238 -3.50 -9.27 -21.79
C ILE A 238 -3.18 -9.37 -20.28
N SER A 239 -2.05 -9.97 -19.91
CA SER A 239 -1.58 -10.08 -18.53
C SER A 239 -1.40 -8.70 -17.89
N SER A 240 -0.76 -7.77 -18.60
CA SER A 240 -0.58 -6.39 -18.12
C SER A 240 -1.90 -5.65 -17.93
N MET A 241 -2.90 -5.90 -18.78
CA MET A 241 -4.25 -5.34 -18.65
C MET A 241 -5.03 -5.94 -17.47
N LEU A 242 -4.72 -7.19 -17.08
CA LEU A 242 -5.35 -7.90 -15.96
C LEU A 242 -4.69 -7.62 -14.61
N LEU A 243 -3.54 -6.93 -14.57
CA LEU A 243 -2.79 -6.59 -13.35
C LEU A 243 -3.68 -5.86 -12.32
N PHE A 244 -4.16 -4.67 -12.67
CA PHE A 244 -5.00 -3.87 -11.76
C PHE A 244 -6.36 -4.50 -11.44
N PRO A 245 -7.09 -5.10 -12.41
CA PRO A 245 -8.29 -5.87 -12.10
C PRO A 245 -8.07 -6.95 -11.03
N SER A 246 -6.98 -7.70 -11.13
CA SER A 246 -6.67 -8.80 -10.22
C SER A 246 -6.24 -8.30 -8.84
N LEU A 247 -5.41 -7.26 -8.77
CA LEU A 247 -5.04 -6.61 -7.52
C LEU A 247 -6.27 -6.02 -6.82
N ARG A 248 -7.16 -5.36 -7.58
CA ARG A 248 -8.40 -4.81 -7.05
C ARG A 248 -9.28 -5.92 -6.49
N TYR A 249 -9.48 -7.00 -7.23
CA TYR A 249 -10.25 -8.13 -6.73
C TYR A 249 -9.67 -8.69 -5.42
N ALA A 250 -8.35 -8.83 -5.31
CA ALA A 250 -7.69 -9.29 -4.08
C ALA A 250 -7.99 -8.38 -2.87
N THR A 251 -7.94 -7.05 -3.05
CA THR A 251 -8.29 -6.10 -1.98
C THR A 251 -9.76 -6.20 -1.57
N MET A 252 -10.68 -6.30 -2.53
CA MET A 252 -12.11 -6.47 -2.28
C MET A 252 -12.42 -7.78 -1.55
N TYR A 253 -11.69 -8.86 -1.88
CA TYR A 253 -11.81 -10.16 -1.21
C TYR A 253 -11.44 -10.06 0.28
N ILE A 254 -10.28 -9.46 0.60
CA ILE A 254 -9.83 -9.28 1.99
C ILE A 254 -10.83 -8.43 2.78
N GLN A 255 -11.33 -7.34 2.18
CA GLN A 255 -12.30 -6.47 2.83
C GLN A 255 -13.66 -7.15 3.01
N ALA A 256 -14.14 -7.91 2.02
CA ALA A 256 -15.42 -8.61 2.07
C ALA A 256 -15.44 -9.65 3.19
N ILE A 257 -14.36 -10.42 3.36
CA ILE A 257 -14.22 -11.42 4.43
C ILE A 257 -14.43 -10.81 5.82
N ARG A 258 -13.93 -9.60 6.06
CA ARG A 258 -14.06 -8.91 7.36
C ARG A 258 -15.49 -8.46 7.67
N SER A 259 -16.31 -8.27 6.65
CA SER A 259 -17.65 -7.68 6.78
C SER A 259 -18.81 -8.69 6.83
N VAL A 260 -18.53 -9.97 6.58
CA VAL A 260 -19.56 -10.98 6.30
C VAL A 260 -19.47 -12.15 7.31
N GLY A 261 -20.61 -12.79 7.62
CA GLY A 261 -20.66 -13.96 8.50
C GLY A 261 -20.07 -15.25 7.91
N LYS A 262 -19.81 -16.25 8.77
CA LYS A 262 -19.04 -17.47 8.48
C LYS A 262 -19.48 -18.27 7.23
N LEU A 263 -20.79 -18.45 7.01
CA LEU A 263 -21.30 -19.24 5.87
C LEU A 263 -21.00 -18.57 4.51
N LYS A 264 -21.27 -17.27 4.40
CA LYS A 264 -20.95 -16.51 3.19
C LYS A 264 -19.45 -16.32 3.03
N GLN A 265 -18.69 -16.27 4.13
CA GLN A 265 -17.23 -16.27 4.10
C GLN A 265 -16.70 -17.57 3.47
N LEU A 266 -17.24 -18.74 3.84
CA LEU A 266 -16.88 -20.02 3.20
C LEU A 266 -17.19 -20.02 1.70
N LEU A 267 -18.34 -19.47 1.29
CA LEU A 267 -18.69 -19.32 -0.12
C LEU A 267 -17.72 -18.38 -0.88
N ILE A 268 -17.29 -17.28 -0.25
CA ILE A 268 -16.28 -16.36 -0.78
C ILE A 268 -14.94 -17.09 -0.97
N HIS A 269 -14.49 -17.86 0.02
CA HIS A 269 -13.27 -18.66 -0.08
C HIS A 269 -13.36 -19.71 -1.20
N PHE A 270 -14.46 -20.46 -1.27
CA PHE A 270 -14.68 -21.44 -2.32
C PHE A 270 -14.59 -20.80 -3.71
N THR A 271 -15.26 -19.66 -3.92
CA THR A 271 -15.23 -18.92 -5.18
C THR A 271 -13.83 -18.39 -5.53
N PHE A 272 -13.03 -18.02 -4.52
CA PHE A 272 -11.65 -17.55 -4.68
C PHE A 272 -10.69 -18.68 -5.11
N PHE A 273 -10.82 -19.88 -4.54
CA PHE A 273 -9.94 -21.02 -4.81
C PHE A 273 -10.36 -21.89 -6.01
N LEU A 274 -11.63 -21.81 -6.44
CA LEU A 274 -12.13 -22.57 -7.59
C LEU A 274 -11.30 -22.44 -8.88
N PRO A 275 -10.80 -21.27 -9.32
CA PRO A 275 -9.99 -21.17 -10.53
C PRO A 275 -8.63 -21.88 -10.42
N LEU A 276 -8.06 -21.98 -9.20
CA LEU A 276 -6.86 -22.79 -8.96
C LEU A 276 -7.17 -24.28 -9.16
N PHE A 277 -8.31 -24.75 -8.64
CA PHE A 277 -8.76 -26.12 -8.86
C PHE A 277 -8.98 -26.41 -10.35
N ILE A 278 -9.65 -25.52 -11.08
CA ILE A 278 -9.86 -25.66 -12.53
C ILE A 278 -8.51 -25.74 -13.26
N LEU A 279 -7.54 -24.90 -12.90
CA LEU A 279 -6.21 -24.92 -13.50
C LEU A 279 -5.51 -26.28 -13.33
N THR A 280 -5.64 -26.93 -12.16
CA THR A 280 -5.06 -28.26 -11.94
C THR A 280 -5.66 -29.33 -12.85
N MET A 281 -6.93 -29.22 -13.26
CA MET A 281 -7.56 -30.16 -14.19
C MET A 281 -6.97 -30.13 -15.60
N PHE A 282 -6.26 -29.06 -15.99
CA PHE A 282 -5.57 -28.97 -17.28
C PHE A 282 -4.17 -29.60 -17.26
N THR A 283 -3.68 -30.05 -16.10
CA THR A 283 -2.38 -30.73 -16.00
C THR A 283 -2.49 -32.20 -16.39
N LYS A 284 -1.46 -32.73 -17.07
CA LYS A 284 -1.38 -34.14 -17.46
C LYS A 284 -1.57 -35.14 -16.31
N PRO A 285 -0.87 -35.01 -15.16
CA PRO A 285 -1.00 -36.00 -14.09
C PRO A 285 -2.42 -36.09 -13.53
N VAL A 286 -3.16 -34.98 -13.51
CA VAL A 286 -4.55 -34.96 -13.03
C VAL A 286 -5.49 -35.61 -14.04
N LYS A 287 -5.34 -35.32 -15.33
CA LYS A 287 -6.13 -36.02 -16.37
C LYS A 287 -5.87 -37.52 -16.32
N GLU A 288 -4.62 -37.94 -16.27
CA GLU A 288 -4.26 -39.36 -16.22
C GLU A 288 -4.90 -40.05 -15.00
N GLN A 289 -4.92 -39.41 -13.82
CA GLN A 289 -5.59 -39.97 -12.65
C GLN A 289 -7.11 -40.12 -12.83
N PHE A 290 -7.79 -39.15 -13.44
CA PHE A 290 -9.25 -39.18 -13.62
C PHE A 290 -9.72 -40.02 -14.79
N VAL A 291 -8.94 -40.10 -15.87
CA VAL A 291 -9.25 -40.85 -17.10
C VAL A 291 -8.64 -42.27 -17.07
N SER A 292 -7.80 -42.59 -16.07
CA SER A 292 -7.31 -43.96 -15.84
C SER A 292 -8.44 -44.95 -15.56
N GLU A 293 -8.13 -46.25 -15.69
CA GLU A 293 -9.02 -47.38 -15.40
C GLU A 293 -9.67 -47.34 -13.99
N ARG A 294 -9.17 -46.49 -13.09
CA ARG A 294 -9.69 -46.30 -11.73
C ARG A 294 -11.11 -45.69 -11.70
N PHE A 295 -11.48 -44.86 -12.67
CA PHE A 295 -12.80 -44.22 -12.73
C PHE A 295 -13.49 -44.45 -14.08
N PRO A 296 -14.10 -45.63 -14.31
CA PRO A 296 -14.64 -46.02 -15.61
C PRO A 296 -15.80 -45.14 -16.11
N TRP A 297 -16.40 -44.34 -15.24
CA TRP A 297 -17.50 -43.43 -15.61
C TRP A 297 -17.04 -42.09 -16.21
N ILE A 298 -15.75 -41.76 -16.10
CA ILE A 298 -15.16 -40.51 -16.61
C ILE A 298 -14.43 -40.81 -17.93
N THR A 299 -15.13 -40.67 -19.05
CA THR A 299 -14.50 -40.68 -20.38
C THR A 299 -13.79 -39.36 -20.65
N GLU A 300 -12.86 -39.34 -21.60
CA GLU A 300 -12.14 -38.12 -22.01
C GLU A 300 -13.09 -36.97 -22.40
N SER A 301 -14.16 -37.28 -23.15
CA SER A 301 -15.20 -36.31 -23.50
C SER A 301 -15.93 -35.72 -22.28
N ARG A 302 -16.26 -36.55 -21.29
CA ARG A 302 -16.91 -36.10 -20.04
C ARG A 302 -15.99 -35.22 -19.21
N TYR A 303 -14.69 -35.51 -19.23
CA TYR A 303 -13.68 -34.72 -18.54
C TYR A 303 -13.55 -33.31 -19.13
N GLU A 304 -13.57 -33.19 -20.46
CA GLU A 304 -13.55 -31.90 -21.16
C GLU A 304 -14.80 -31.06 -20.90
N ILE A 305 -15.97 -31.70 -20.92
CA ILE A 305 -17.25 -31.06 -20.54
C ILE A 305 -17.19 -30.56 -19.09
N ALA A 306 -16.67 -31.37 -18.16
CA ALA A 306 -16.55 -30.99 -16.75
C ALA A 306 -15.69 -29.74 -16.56
N ARG A 307 -14.56 -29.62 -17.28
CA ARG A 307 -13.70 -28.41 -17.26
C ARG A 307 -14.49 -27.15 -17.66
N ILE A 308 -15.25 -27.20 -18.75
CA ILE A 308 -16.04 -26.06 -19.26
C ILE A 308 -17.17 -25.72 -18.29
N VAL A 309 -17.89 -26.71 -17.78
CA VAL A 309 -18.96 -26.52 -16.79
C VAL A 309 -18.44 -25.90 -15.50
N LEU A 310 -17.27 -26.31 -15.02
CA LEU A 310 -16.65 -25.69 -13.83
C LEU A 310 -16.30 -24.22 -14.03
N ILE A 311 -15.85 -23.82 -15.24
CA ILE A 311 -15.60 -22.41 -15.56
C ILE A 311 -16.92 -21.61 -15.54
N ILE A 312 -18.00 -22.18 -16.07
CA ILE A 312 -19.34 -21.54 -16.03
C ILE A 312 -19.84 -21.42 -14.59
N ILE A 313 -19.69 -22.49 -13.78
CA ILE A 313 -20.03 -22.47 -12.35
C ILE A 313 -19.23 -21.39 -11.62
N TRP A 314 -17.93 -21.25 -11.91
CA TRP A 314 -17.10 -20.19 -11.35
C TRP A 314 -17.63 -18.79 -11.71
N ALA A 315 -18.02 -18.56 -12.96
CA ALA A 315 -18.64 -17.29 -13.38
C ALA A 315 -19.97 -17.00 -12.67
N LEU A 316 -20.82 -18.01 -12.46
CA LEU A 316 -22.08 -17.86 -11.76
C LEU A 316 -21.87 -17.59 -10.25
N LEU A 317 -20.94 -18.31 -9.62
CA LEU A 317 -20.57 -18.06 -8.22
C LEU A 317 -19.99 -16.66 -8.05
N ARG A 318 -19.23 -16.16 -9.03
CA ARG A 318 -18.76 -14.78 -9.06
C ARG A 318 -19.87 -13.76 -9.01
N VAL A 319 -20.91 -13.94 -9.82
CA VAL A 319 -22.09 -13.07 -9.79
C VAL A 319 -22.82 -13.18 -8.46
N ALA A 320 -22.97 -14.39 -7.91
CA ALA A 320 -23.66 -14.62 -6.64
C ALA A 320 -23.01 -13.89 -5.47
N VAL A 321 -21.67 -13.82 -5.43
CA VAL A 321 -20.91 -13.22 -4.34
C VAL A 321 -20.51 -11.75 -4.63
N ALA A 322 -20.82 -11.23 -5.82
CA ALA A 322 -20.41 -9.89 -6.26
C ALA A 322 -20.90 -8.77 -5.32
N LYS A 323 -22.13 -8.87 -4.81
CA LYS A 323 -22.70 -7.85 -3.92
C LYS A 323 -21.86 -7.64 -2.65
N ALA A 324 -21.32 -8.72 -2.07
CA ALA A 324 -20.48 -8.61 -0.88
C ALA A 324 -19.16 -7.89 -1.20
N HIS A 325 -18.53 -8.20 -2.33
CA HIS A 325 -17.27 -7.59 -2.75
C HIS A 325 -17.43 -6.12 -3.14
N LEU A 326 -18.43 -5.81 -3.95
CA LEU A 326 -18.71 -4.44 -4.41
C LEU A 326 -19.16 -3.54 -3.25
N GLN A 327 -19.93 -4.07 -2.29
CA GLN A 327 -20.27 -3.31 -1.08
C GLN A 327 -19.03 -3.09 -0.20
N ALA A 328 -18.16 -4.08 -0.05
CA ALA A 328 -16.91 -3.93 0.70
C ALA A 328 -16.01 -2.84 0.10
N PHE A 329 -15.96 -2.76 -1.24
CA PHE A 329 -15.27 -1.66 -1.93
C PHE A 329 -15.87 -0.30 -1.58
N LEU A 330 -17.19 -0.13 -1.68
CA LEU A 330 -17.86 1.14 -1.35
C LEU A 330 -17.69 1.52 0.14
N ASN A 331 -17.61 0.53 1.03
CA ASN A 331 -17.33 0.72 2.46
C ASN A 331 -15.90 1.23 2.73
N THR A 332 -14.98 1.14 1.76
CA THR A 332 -13.62 1.67 1.90
C THR A 332 -13.62 3.18 2.16
N ALA A 333 -14.58 3.92 1.60
CA ALA A 333 -14.73 5.35 1.87
C ALA A 333 -14.95 5.63 3.37
N GLN A 334 -15.85 4.87 4.00
CA GLN A 334 -16.11 4.98 5.43
C GLN A 334 -14.89 4.55 6.26
N GLN A 335 -14.21 3.46 5.88
CA GLN A 335 -12.98 3.03 6.57
C GLN A 335 -11.91 4.12 6.52
N LYS A 336 -11.73 4.78 5.37
CA LYS A 336 -10.74 5.85 5.23
C LYS A 336 -11.11 7.09 6.03
N VAL A 337 -12.40 7.41 6.15
CA VAL A 337 -12.88 8.45 7.09
C VAL A 337 -12.60 8.06 8.54
N ILE A 338 -12.83 6.81 8.94
CA ILE A 338 -12.52 6.34 10.30
C ILE A 338 -11.01 6.42 10.57
N THR A 339 -10.17 6.03 9.61
CA THR A 339 -8.71 6.18 9.71
C THR A 339 -8.32 7.65 9.80
N LEU A 340 -8.92 8.51 8.97
CA LEU A 340 -8.66 9.95 8.99
C LEU A 340 -9.04 10.57 10.34
N ARG A 341 -10.12 10.12 10.99
CA ARG A 341 -10.48 10.57 12.35
C ARG A 341 -9.54 10.10 13.46
N LYS A 342 -8.66 9.14 13.17
CA LYS A 342 -7.61 8.73 14.11
C LYS A 342 -6.34 9.55 13.92
N GLU A 343 -6.18 10.14 12.73
CA GLU A 343 -5.11 11.07 12.45
C GLU A 343 -5.54 12.46 12.91
N SER A 344 -4.78 13.07 13.79
CA SER A 344 -5.08 14.44 14.16
C SER A 344 -4.49 15.45 13.14
N GLY A 345 -5.00 16.69 13.17
CA GLY A 345 -4.63 17.79 12.29
C GLY A 345 -5.81 18.26 11.45
N PHE A 346 -5.52 19.08 10.44
CA PHE A 346 -6.54 19.67 9.58
C PHE A 346 -6.50 19.09 8.17
N ILE A 347 -7.69 18.93 7.57
CA ILE A 347 -7.85 18.60 6.16
C ILE A 347 -8.66 19.70 5.46
N LYS A 348 -8.29 20.03 4.21
CA LYS A 348 -9.08 20.96 3.39
C LYS A 348 -10.43 20.34 3.05
N SER A 349 -11.50 21.13 3.10
CA SER A 349 -12.87 20.69 2.81
C SER A 349 -13.01 20.02 1.43
N ASP A 350 -12.40 20.61 0.40
CA ASP A 350 -12.40 20.05 -0.97
C ASP A 350 -11.67 18.70 -1.04
N GLN A 351 -10.53 18.57 -0.36
CA GLN A 351 -9.78 17.31 -0.32
C GLN A 351 -10.57 16.21 0.39
N LEU A 352 -11.25 16.52 1.50
CA LEU A 352 -12.10 15.57 2.21
C LEU A 352 -13.28 15.10 1.34
N GLN A 353 -13.96 16.03 0.67
CA GLN A 353 -15.07 15.70 -0.22
C GLN A 353 -14.62 14.87 -1.43
N LYS A 354 -13.50 15.26 -2.06
CA LYS A 354 -12.87 14.49 -3.14
C LYS A 354 -12.45 13.09 -2.69
N MET A 355 -11.91 12.94 -1.49
CA MET A 355 -11.51 11.64 -0.94
C MET A 355 -12.70 10.67 -0.83
N ILE A 356 -13.85 11.15 -0.36
CA ILE A 356 -15.05 10.32 -0.20
C ILE A 356 -15.70 10.02 -1.56
N ILE A 357 -15.90 11.04 -2.40
CA ILE A 357 -16.63 10.89 -3.68
C ILE A 357 -15.85 10.07 -4.71
N ARG A 358 -14.52 10.04 -4.64
CA ARG A 358 -13.65 9.26 -5.53
C ARG A 358 -14.04 7.79 -5.59
N TYR A 359 -14.43 7.19 -4.47
CA TYR A 359 -14.85 5.78 -4.44
C TYR A 359 -16.16 5.54 -5.18
N ALA A 360 -17.10 6.48 -5.13
CA ALA A 360 -18.34 6.41 -5.90
C ALA A 360 -18.08 6.63 -7.39
N GLN A 361 -17.23 7.61 -7.75
CA GLN A 361 -16.87 7.89 -9.14
C GLN A 361 -16.09 6.73 -9.80
N TYR A 362 -15.24 6.04 -9.03
CA TYR A 362 -14.48 4.89 -9.52
C TYR A 362 -15.27 3.57 -9.52
N PHE A 363 -16.48 3.55 -8.97
CA PHE A 363 -17.26 2.33 -8.81
C PHE A 363 -17.48 1.57 -10.12
N CYS A 364 -17.81 2.26 -11.21
CA CYS A 364 -18.06 1.63 -12.52
C CYS A 364 -16.81 0.92 -13.06
N ALA A 365 -15.64 1.54 -12.92
CA ALA A 365 -14.36 0.94 -13.27
C ALA A 365 -14.06 -0.27 -12.39
N ALA A 366 -14.31 -0.18 -11.08
CA ALA A 366 -14.13 -1.26 -10.13
C ALA A 366 -15.05 -2.46 -10.41
N ALA A 367 -16.30 -2.21 -10.84
CA ALA A 367 -17.22 -3.27 -11.26
C ALA A 367 -16.73 -3.97 -12.53
N LEU A 368 -16.28 -3.23 -13.55
CA LEU A 368 -15.68 -3.83 -14.76
C LEU A 368 -14.46 -4.70 -14.40
N GLN A 369 -13.58 -4.20 -13.54
CA GLN A 369 -12.40 -4.93 -13.04
C GLN A 369 -12.76 -6.24 -12.33
N TYR A 370 -13.89 -6.28 -11.62
CA TYR A 370 -14.36 -7.48 -10.92
C TYR A 370 -14.88 -8.56 -11.87
N TYR A 371 -15.66 -8.17 -12.88
CA TYR A 371 -16.43 -9.10 -13.69
C TYR A 371 -15.74 -9.53 -14.98
N VAL A 372 -15.07 -8.60 -15.67
CA VAL A 372 -14.51 -8.83 -17.01
C VAL A 372 -13.52 -10.00 -17.06
N PRO A 373 -12.55 -10.16 -16.12
CA PRO A 373 -11.59 -11.27 -16.18
C PRO A 373 -12.26 -12.65 -16.18
N VAL A 374 -13.34 -12.80 -15.41
CA VAL A 374 -14.05 -14.08 -15.25
C VAL A 374 -14.94 -14.35 -16.47
N PHE A 375 -15.71 -13.35 -16.91
CA PHE A 375 -16.56 -13.51 -18.08
C PHE A 375 -15.76 -13.69 -19.36
N LEU A 376 -14.56 -13.08 -19.46
CA LEU A 376 -13.64 -13.34 -20.57
C LEU A 376 -13.23 -14.81 -20.63
N THR A 377 -12.82 -15.40 -19.50
CA THR A 377 -12.50 -16.84 -19.44
C THR A 377 -13.72 -17.72 -19.76
N ALA A 378 -14.91 -17.35 -19.27
CA ALA A 378 -16.14 -18.10 -19.56
C ALA A 378 -16.55 -18.04 -21.04
N VAL A 379 -16.49 -16.86 -21.67
CA VAL A 379 -16.79 -16.70 -23.10
C VAL A 379 -15.79 -17.49 -23.94
N VAL A 380 -14.50 -17.44 -23.62
CA VAL A 380 -13.47 -18.24 -24.30
C VAL A 380 -13.74 -19.75 -24.15
N ALA A 381 -14.22 -20.20 -22.98
CA ALA A 381 -14.63 -21.60 -22.78
C ALA A 381 -15.84 -22.01 -23.63
N LEU A 382 -16.81 -21.12 -23.83
CA LEU A 382 -17.94 -21.38 -24.74
C LEU A 382 -17.50 -21.36 -26.22
N ILE A 383 -16.51 -20.54 -26.59
CA ILE A 383 -15.90 -20.58 -27.92
C ILE A 383 -15.19 -21.91 -28.14
N LEU A 384 -14.42 -22.39 -27.15
CA LEU A 384 -13.78 -23.71 -27.19
C LEU A 384 -14.81 -24.82 -27.42
N LYS A 385 -15.94 -24.78 -26.70
CA LYS A 385 -17.03 -25.75 -26.89
C LYS A 385 -17.47 -25.83 -28.35
N ASN A 386 -17.78 -24.67 -28.95
CA ASN A 386 -18.37 -24.62 -30.29
C ASN A 386 -17.39 -24.92 -31.43
N LEU A 387 -16.11 -24.52 -31.30
CA LEU A 387 -15.11 -24.70 -32.35
C LEU A 387 -14.26 -25.96 -32.17
N GLY A 388 -14.23 -26.54 -30.96
CA GLY A 388 -13.45 -27.73 -30.62
C GLY A 388 -14.19 -29.06 -30.76
N ASP A 389 -15.39 -29.06 -31.35
CA ASP A 389 -16.26 -30.23 -31.53
C ASP A 389 -16.63 -30.95 -30.21
N ILE A 390 -16.83 -30.18 -29.14
CA ILE A 390 -17.19 -30.72 -27.82
C ILE A 390 -18.71 -30.65 -27.66
N ASP A 391 -19.38 -31.77 -27.90
CA ASP A 391 -20.82 -31.88 -27.70
C ASP A 391 -21.17 -32.29 -26.27
N PHE A 392 -22.07 -31.55 -25.62
CA PHE A 392 -22.55 -31.87 -24.27
C PHE A 392 -23.30 -33.23 -24.19
N VAL A 393 -23.69 -33.80 -25.34
CA VAL A 393 -24.65 -34.92 -25.42
C VAL A 393 -24.17 -36.09 -26.27
N ARG A 394 -23.41 -35.85 -27.36
CA ARG A 394 -22.84 -36.96 -28.15
C ARG A 394 -21.65 -37.56 -27.42
N ILE A 395 -21.83 -38.77 -26.90
CA ILE A 395 -20.72 -39.71 -26.74
C ILE A 395 -20.34 -40.11 -28.16
N GLN A 396 -19.21 -39.59 -28.65
CA GLN A 396 -18.74 -39.84 -30.01
C GLN A 396 -18.46 -41.34 -30.16
N MET A 397 -19.37 -42.08 -30.81
CA MET A 397 -18.95 -43.21 -31.62
C MET A 397 -18.27 -42.60 -32.83
N ALA A 398 -17.04 -43.05 -33.09
CA ALA A 398 -16.27 -42.69 -34.27
C ALA A 398 -17.12 -42.86 -35.53
N THR A 399 -17.67 -41.76 -36.05
CA THR A 399 -18.18 -41.72 -37.41
C THR A 399 -17.00 -41.39 -38.30
N SER A 400 -16.53 -42.43 -38.97
CA SER A 400 -15.70 -42.36 -40.17
C SER A 400 -16.15 -41.23 -41.09
N GLU A 401 -15.25 -40.29 -41.33
CA GLU A 401 -15.42 -39.28 -42.36
C GLU A 401 -15.48 -39.98 -43.73
N VAL A 402 -16.65 -39.92 -44.37
CA VAL A 402 -16.74 -40.05 -45.83
C VAL A 402 -16.34 -38.67 -46.37
N GLU A 403 -15.12 -38.60 -46.91
CA GLU A 403 -14.59 -37.45 -47.63
C GLU A 403 -15.41 -37.19 -48.90
N ASP A 404 -16.30 -36.19 -48.88
CA ASP A 404 -16.83 -35.59 -50.11
C ASP A 404 -15.80 -34.59 -50.65
N SER A 405 -15.11 -35.00 -51.71
CA SER A 405 -14.01 -34.34 -52.43
C SER A 405 -14.36 -32.99 -53.09
N SER A 406 -15.58 -32.46 -52.91
CA SER A 406 -16.06 -31.27 -53.62
C SER A 406 -16.14 -29.98 -52.78
N SER A 407 -15.66 -29.96 -51.53
CA SER A 407 -15.74 -28.75 -50.67
C SER A 407 -14.42 -28.35 -49.98
N LEU A 408 -13.29 -28.78 -50.54
CA LEU A 408 -11.93 -28.52 -50.07
C LEU A 408 -11.53 -27.03 -50.01
N ALA A 409 -12.29 -26.14 -50.66
CA ALA A 409 -12.07 -24.69 -50.62
C ALA A 409 -12.79 -23.95 -49.47
N SER A 410 -13.29 -24.66 -48.44
CA SER A 410 -14.01 -24.01 -47.34
C SER A 410 -13.09 -23.64 -46.17
N LEU A 411 -13.23 -22.41 -45.66
CA LEU A 411 -12.48 -21.87 -44.50
C LEU A 411 -12.66 -22.71 -43.22
N LYS A 412 -13.70 -23.55 -43.17
CA LYS A 412 -13.95 -24.54 -42.11
C LYS A 412 -12.91 -25.66 -42.08
N ILE A 413 -12.42 -26.10 -43.24
CA ILE A 413 -11.39 -27.15 -43.33
C ILE A 413 -10.05 -26.62 -42.82
N LEU A 414 -9.74 -25.35 -43.14
CA LEU A 414 -8.52 -24.67 -42.67
C LEU A 414 -8.51 -24.43 -41.14
N LEU A 415 -9.68 -24.30 -40.53
CA LEU A 415 -9.86 -24.16 -39.08
C LEU A 415 -10.31 -25.49 -38.44
N ASN A 416 -9.55 -26.57 -38.67
CA ASN A 416 -9.84 -27.90 -38.13
C ASN A 416 -10.03 -27.89 -36.60
N PHE A 417 -10.91 -28.77 -36.11
CA PHE A 417 -11.30 -28.91 -34.71
C PHE A 417 -10.09 -29.14 -33.79
N SER A 418 -9.11 -29.94 -34.22
CA SER A 418 -7.89 -30.22 -33.44
C SER A 418 -7.06 -28.95 -33.18
N ALA A 419 -6.86 -28.11 -34.20
CA ALA A 419 -6.10 -26.87 -34.07
C ALA A 419 -6.86 -25.82 -33.23
N GLN A 420 -8.18 -25.72 -33.42
CA GLN A 420 -9.03 -24.82 -32.62
C GLN A 420 -9.09 -25.24 -31.15
N LYS A 421 -9.25 -26.54 -30.88
CA LYS A 421 -9.26 -27.11 -29.53
C LYS A 421 -7.97 -26.80 -28.78
N ALA A 422 -6.82 -27.01 -29.42
CA ALA A 422 -5.51 -26.69 -28.84
C ALA A 422 -5.35 -25.19 -28.54
N PHE A 423 -5.69 -24.33 -29.49
CA PHE A 423 -5.56 -22.87 -29.35
C PHE A 423 -6.45 -22.32 -28.22
N TRP A 424 -7.74 -22.68 -28.21
CA TRP A 424 -8.67 -22.15 -27.21
C TRP A 424 -8.42 -22.72 -25.81
N SER A 425 -8.02 -24.00 -25.71
CA SER A 425 -7.61 -24.59 -24.43
C SER A 425 -6.38 -23.88 -23.86
N TYR A 426 -5.40 -23.56 -24.71
CA TYR A 426 -4.25 -22.74 -24.34
C TYR A 426 -4.67 -21.35 -23.84
N CYS A 427 -5.59 -20.67 -24.54
CA CYS A 427 -6.09 -19.37 -24.12
C CYS A 427 -6.75 -19.40 -22.73
N ILE A 428 -7.54 -20.43 -22.44
CA ILE A 428 -8.18 -20.63 -21.12
C ILE A 428 -7.13 -20.81 -20.04
N VAL A 429 -6.16 -21.71 -20.26
CA VAL A 429 -5.10 -21.99 -19.28
C VAL A 429 -4.29 -20.73 -19.00
N MET A 430 -3.94 -19.95 -20.01
CA MET A 430 -3.22 -18.69 -19.81
C MET A 430 -4.02 -17.67 -19.00
N LEU A 431 -5.31 -17.47 -19.33
CA LEU A 431 -6.18 -16.58 -18.56
C LEU A 431 -6.32 -17.04 -17.09
N LEU A 432 -6.42 -18.35 -16.85
CA LEU A 432 -6.49 -18.91 -15.50
C LEU A 432 -5.17 -18.72 -14.73
N ILE A 433 -4.02 -19.00 -15.34
CA ILE A 433 -2.71 -18.80 -14.72
C ILE A 433 -2.53 -17.33 -14.31
N VAL A 434 -2.78 -16.40 -15.24
CA VAL A 434 -2.65 -14.96 -14.98
C VAL A 434 -3.58 -14.53 -13.85
N ASN A 435 -4.87 -14.92 -13.90
CA ASN A 435 -5.84 -14.58 -12.85
C ASN A 435 -5.43 -15.16 -11.49
N VAL A 436 -5.01 -16.42 -11.40
CA VAL A 436 -4.62 -17.06 -10.14
C VAL A 436 -3.34 -16.43 -9.57
N THR A 437 -2.30 -16.29 -10.38
CA THR A 437 -1.00 -15.75 -9.94
C THR A 437 -1.12 -14.31 -9.44
N LEU A 438 -1.82 -13.44 -10.18
CA LEU A 438 -2.01 -12.04 -9.80
C LEU A 438 -2.90 -11.85 -8.59
N THR A 439 -3.95 -12.67 -8.44
CA THR A 439 -4.83 -12.56 -7.28
C THR A 439 -4.15 -13.06 -6.02
N VAL A 440 -3.37 -14.15 -6.09
CA VAL A 440 -2.52 -14.61 -4.97
C VAL A 440 -1.49 -13.54 -4.60
N PHE A 441 -0.74 -13.02 -5.58
CA PHE A 441 0.22 -11.94 -5.36
C PHE A 441 -0.45 -10.71 -4.72
N GLY A 442 -1.61 -10.30 -5.24
CA GLY A 442 -2.38 -9.19 -4.70
C GLY A 442 -2.85 -9.41 -3.26
N THR A 443 -3.21 -10.64 -2.89
CA THR A 443 -3.57 -10.95 -1.49
C THR A 443 -2.38 -10.90 -0.55
N ILE A 444 -1.21 -11.41 -0.96
CA ILE A 444 0.03 -11.36 -0.17
C ILE A 444 0.47 -9.91 0.01
N TYR A 445 0.47 -9.13 -1.08
CA TYR A 445 0.83 -7.72 -1.06
C TYR A 445 -0.09 -6.93 -0.12
N SER A 446 -1.40 -7.08 -0.29
CA SER A 446 -2.39 -6.37 0.51
C SER A 446 -2.37 -6.78 1.99
N TYR A 447 -2.05 -8.04 2.30
CA TYR A 447 -1.94 -8.51 3.68
C TYR A 447 -0.69 -7.97 4.38
N ASN A 448 0.47 -8.00 3.72
CA ASN A 448 1.74 -7.58 4.30
C ASN A 448 1.85 -6.05 4.42
N PHE A 449 1.44 -5.29 3.41
CA PHE A 449 1.58 -3.83 3.44
C PHE A 449 0.44 -3.10 4.18
N MET A 450 -0.75 -3.70 4.35
CA MET A 450 -1.79 -3.08 5.18
C MET A 450 -1.63 -3.34 6.68
N ALA A 451 -0.73 -4.24 7.09
CA ALA A 451 -0.53 -4.60 8.50
C ALA A 451 0.37 -3.62 9.27
N ASP A 452 1.27 -2.90 8.58
CA ASP A 452 2.25 -2.01 9.20
C ASP A 452 1.85 -0.54 8.96
N GLN A 453 0.73 -0.10 9.56
CA GLN A 453 0.33 1.31 9.53
C GLN A 453 1.05 2.09 10.64
N ASN A 454 1.69 3.20 10.26
CA ASN A 454 2.17 4.20 11.20
C ASN A 454 0.96 4.86 11.88
N LEU A 455 1.04 5.06 13.19
CA LEU A 455 0.03 5.83 13.93
C LEU A 455 0.44 7.29 13.87
N VAL A 456 -0.48 8.16 13.45
CA VAL A 456 -0.25 9.60 13.41
C VAL A 456 -1.18 10.27 14.41
N TYR A 457 -0.61 11.07 15.30
CA TYR A 457 -1.32 11.98 16.17
C TYR A 457 -0.82 13.39 15.87
N GLY A 458 -1.64 14.41 16.02
CA GLY A 458 -1.22 15.79 15.82
C GLY A 458 -1.73 16.70 16.93
N ILE A 459 -1.16 17.87 17.00
CA ILE A 459 -1.50 18.89 17.98
C ILE A 459 -1.74 20.19 17.20
N ASP A 460 -2.66 21.02 17.69
CA ASP A 460 -3.00 22.30 17.07
C ASP A 460 -1.91 23.39 17.22
N VAL A 461 -0.75 23.01 17.74
CA VAL A 461 0.36 23.89 18.09
C VAL A 461 1.65 23.31 17.54
N HIS A 462 2.53 24.19 17.07
CA HIS A 462 3.87 23.79 16.65
C HIS A 462 4.62 23.12 17.80
N SER A 463 5.46 22.15 17.45
CA SER A 463 6.30 21.46 18.42
C SER A 463 7.66 21.15 17.84
N ARG A 464 8.67 21.09 18.72
CA ARG A 464 10.04 20.73 18.38
C ARG A 464 10.64 19.66 19.29
N SER A 465 10.10 19.50 20.49
CA SER A 465 10.65 18.59 21.49
C SER A 465 9.77 17.36 21.62
N LEU A 466 10.41 16.20 21.46
CA LEU A 466 9.83 14.88 21.66
C LEU A 466 10.71 14.12 22.63
N THR A 467 10.11 13.52 23.64
CA THR A 467 10.78 12.56 24.53
C THR A 467 9.87 11.37 24.79
N ALA A 468 10.45 10.23 25.12
CA ALA A 468 9.72 9.02 25.50
C ALA A 468 10.04 8.68 26.95
N PHE A 469 9.09 8.12 27.69
CA PHE A 469 9.35 7.71 29.08
C PHE A 469 9.98 6.31 29.13
N PRO A 470 11.23 6.17 29.59
CA PRO A 470 11.87 4.86 29.75
C PRO A 470 11.37 4.12 31.01
N ALA A 471 10.97 4.84 32.06
CA ALA A 471 10.61 4.24 33.35
C ALA A 471 9.27 3.47 33.35
N GLU A 472 8.40 3.71 32.36
CA GLU A 472 7.11 3.02 32.21
C GLU A 472 7.20 1.88 31.18
N GLU A 473 7.59 0.70 31.64
CA GLU A 473 7.78 -0.49 30.78
C GLU A 473 6.49 -1.03 30.15
N ASN A 474 5.32 -0.77 30.76
CA ASN A 474 4.05 -1.33 30.30
C ASN A 474 3.30 -0.42 29.31
N ARG A 475 3.62 0.87 29.26
CA ARG A 475 2.88 1.87 28.47
C ARG A 475 3.81 2.54 27.48
N THR A 476 3.43 2.57 26.20
CA THR A 476 4.18 3.33 25.20
C THR A 476 3.77 4.80 25.27
N ILE A 477 4.56 5.60 25.99
CA ILE A 477 4.27 7.02 26.22
C ILE A 477 5.30 7.90 25.53
N PHE A 478 4.79 8.87 24.77
CA PHE A 478 5.55 9.98 24.22
C PHE A 478 5.07 11.30 24.82
N MET A 479 5.99 12.22 25.07
CA MET A 479 5.68 13.59 25.47
C MET A 479 6.14 14.59 24.43
N ILE A 480 5.29 15.60 24.25
CA ILE A 480 5.49 16.66 23.29
C ILE A 480 5.25 18.00 23.96
N ALA A 481 6.11 18.97 23.73
CA ALA A 481 5.91 20.34 24.21
C ALA A 481 5.45 21.26 23.09
N SER A 482 4.58 22.21 23.43
CA SER A 482 4.26 23.32 22.55
C SER A 482 5.46 24.24 22.35
N TYR A 483 5.59 24.76 21.14
CA TYR A 483 6.57 25.77 20.77
C TYR A 483 5.86 27.08 20.42
N THR A 484 5.58 27.91 21.43
CA THR A 484 4.90 29.21 21.26
C THR A 484 5.43 30.31 22.17
N LEU A 485 5.70 31.49 21.62
CA LEU A 485 6.05 32.71 22.38
C LEU A 485 4.84 33.45 22.97
N LYS A 486 3.67 33.35 22.33
CA LYS A 486 2.52 34.22 22.62
C LYS A 486 1.51 33.64 23.59
N ASN A 487 1.39 32.32 23.62
CA ASN A 487 0.43 31.59 24.43
C ASN A 487 1.19 30.82 25.52
N ASP A 488 0.50 30.51 26.62
CA ASP A 488 1.04 29.65 27.65
C ASP A 488 1.42 28.29 27.06
N SER A 489 2.65 27.88 27.34
CA SER A 489 3.15 26.58 26.92
C SER A 489 2.38 25.44 27.58
N LYS A 490 2.28 24.32 26.86
CA LYS A 490 1.60 23.10 27.26
C LYS A 490 2.45 21.90 26.92
N VAL A 491 2.29 20.83 27.71
CA VAL A 491 2.87 19.52 27.41
C VAL A 491 1.74 18.55 27.10
N PHE A 492 1.92 17.74 26.07
CA PHE A 492 0.99 16.72 25.64
C PHE A 492 1.58 15.35 25.96
N LEU A 493 0.87 14.58 26.77
CA LEU A 493 1.15 13.18 27.04
C LEU A 493 0.39 12.32 26.04
N LEU A 494 1.12 11.59 25.21
CA LEU A 494 0.57 10.74 24.16
C LEU A 494 0.83 9.27 24.49
N GLU A 495 -0.24 8.51 24.69
CA GLU A 495 -0.19 7.08 24.99
C GLU A 495 -0.67 6.28 23.79
N ALA A 496 0.16 5.39 23.27
CA ALA A 496 -0.24 4.45 22.24
C ALA A 496 -0.99 3.26 22.86
N ASP A 497 -2.16 2.95 22.30
CA ASP A 497 -3.00 1.82 22.71
C ASP A 497 -2.28 0.47 22.49
N ASP A 498 -2.45 -0.50 23.40
CA ASP A 498 -1.83 -1.83 23.35
C ASP A 498 -2.06 -2.55 22.01
N ARG A 499 -3.24 -2.31 21.41
CA ARG A 499 -3.63 -2.87 20.11
C ARG A 499 -3.03 -2.14 18.92
N TRP A 500 -2.19 -1.13 19.14
CA TRP A 500 -1.60 -0.26 18.11
C TRP A 500 -2.66 0.33 17.18
N SER A 501 -3.77 0.78 17.75
CA SER A 501 -4.96 1.15 16.99
C SER A 501 -5.22 2.67 16.94
N ARG A 502 -4.73 3.39 17.96
CA ARG A 502 -4.86 4.83 18.18
C ARG A 502 -3.79 5.31 19.15
N ILE A 503 -3.53 6.62 19.12
CA ILE A 503 -2.76 7.33 20.14
C ILE A 503 -3.75 8.21 20.89
N ASN A 504 -3.80 8.10 22.21
CA ASN A 504 -4.60 8.98 23.07
C ASN A 504 -3.71 10.13 23.52
N GLY A 505 -4.12 11.38 23.25
CA GLY A 505 -3.37 12.55 23.68
C GLY A 505 -4.11 13.37 24.73
N ASN A 506 -3.41 13.68 25.82
CA ASN A 506 -3.89 14.56 26.88
C ASN A 506 -2.95 15.77 26.99
N GLY A 507 -3.50 16.98 26.91
CA GLY A 507 -2.76 18.22 27.14
C GLY A 507 -2.77 18.64 28.61
N TYR A 508 -1.63 19.10 29.10
CA TYR A 508 -1.37 19.55 30.46
C TYR A 508 -0.84 20.98 30.44
N ASN A 509 -1.36 21.81 31.34
CA ASN A 509 -0.89 23.19 31.50
C ASN A 509 0.13 23.25 32.63
N PHE A 510 1.10 24.14 32.53
CA PHE A 510 2.01 24.42 33.63
C PHE A 510 1.32 25.22 34.75
N ASP A 511 1.79 25.03 35.98
CA ASP A 511 1.39 25.82 37.15
C ASP A 511 1.86 27.29 37.07
N ARG A 512 2.85 27.57 36.21
CA ARG A 512 3.45 28.88 35.96
C ARG A 512 3.46 29.20 34.47
N THR A 513 3.56 30.48 34.13
CA THR A 513 3.76 30.92 32.74
C THR A 513 5.18 30.59 32.31
N ILE A 514 5.30 29.60 31.43
CA ILE A 514 6.56 29.18 30.82
C ILE A 514 6.56 29.69 29.38
N GLY A 515 7.70 30.23 28.94
CA GLY A 515 7.90 30.65 27.55
C GLY A 515 8.05 29.46 26.61
N GLU A 516 8.81 29.60 25.53
CA GLU A 516 9.05 28.51 24.61
C GLU A 516 9.83 27.37 25.27
N ILE A 517 9.35 26.14 25.11
CA ILE A 517 10.10 24.94 25.49
C ILE A 517 10.97 24.53 24.31
N LEU A 518 12.29 24.57 24.52
CA LEU A 518 13.29 24.28 23.49
C LEU A 518 13.65 22.79 23.46
N HIS A 519 13.71 22.15 24.62
CA HIS A 519 14.04 20.75 24.77
C HIS A 519 13.43 20.18 26.04
N MET A 520 13.17 18.87 26.04
CA MET A 520 12.70 18.11 27.18
C MET A 520 13.39 16.77 27.21
N ASP A 521 13.61 16.27 28.41
CA ASP A 521 14.07 14.91 28.62
C ASP A 521 13.34 14.26 29.80
N ALA A 522 13.04 12.98 29.69
CA ALA A 522 12.32 12.25 30.71
C ALA A 522 13.29 11.66 31.74
N HIS A 523 12.90 11.63 33.02
CA HIS A 523 13.73 11.03 34.03
C HIS A 523 13.85 9.51 33.79
N PRO A 524 15.06 8.91 33.84
CA PRO A 524 15.26 7.51 33.46
C PRO A 524 14.62 6.48 34.41
N GLN A 525 14.64 6.74 35.72
CA GLN A 525 14.24 5.75 36.74
C GLN A 525 12.91 6.03 37.48
N ILE A 526 12.52 7.30 37.62
CA ILE A 526 11.34 7.69 38.42
C ILE A 526 10.07 7.51 37.60
N LYS A 527 9.15 6.66 38.09
CA LYS A 527 7.86 6.37 37.44
C LYS A 527 6.80 7.47 37.59
N LYS A 528 7.06 8.56 38.31
CA LYS A 528 6.10 9.65 38.56
C LYS A 528 5.97 10.66 37.39
N LEU A 529 6.21 10.20 36.16
CA LEU A 529 6.20 11.06 34.96
C LEU A 529 7.01 12.37 35.15
N THR A 530 8.18 12.25 35.79
CA THR A 530 9.07 13.38 36.06
C THR A 530 9.95 13.67 34.84
N PHE A 531 10.08 14.94 34.47
CA PHE A 531 10.87 15.35 33.31
C PHE A 531 11.59 16.68 33.55
N ALA A 532 12.64 16.92 32.78
CA ALA A 532 13.35 18.19 32.76
C ALA A 532 12.99 18.94 31.48
N GLU A 533 12.81 20.25 31.60
CA GLU A 533 12.52 21.14 30.49
C GLU A 533 13.53 22.28 30.39
N CYS A 534 13.74 22.72 29.16
CA CYS A 534 14.52 23.90 28.82
C CYS A 534 13.58 24.98 28.30
N SER A 535 13.51 26.11 28.99
CA SER A 535 12.57 27.18 28.67
C SER A 535 13.29 28.48 28.30
N PHE A 536 12.65 29.25 27.42
CA PHE A 536 13.07 30.59 27.04
C PHE A 536 11.87 31.53 27.02
N LYS A 537 11.94 32.61 27.81
CA LYS A 537 10.90 33.64 27.88
C LYS A 537 11.48 35.05 27.72
N LEU A 538 10.64 35.98 27.24
CA LEU A 538 10.96 37.40 27.20
C LEU A 538 10.21 38.09 28.35
N GLU A 539 10.92 38.47 29.41
CA GLU A 539 10.34 39.08 30.59
C GLU A 539 10.72 40.57 30.62
N GLY A 540 9.74 41.46 30.41
CA GLY A 540 9.99 42.90 30.31
C GLY A 540 10.93 43.30 29.15
N GLY A 541 10.99 42.51 28.08
CA GLY A 541 11.87 42.71 26.93
C GLY A 541 13.30 42.17 27.10
N LYS A 542 13.64 41.62 28.27
CA LYS A 542 14.92 40.93 28.49
C LYS A 542 14.77 39.42 28.25
N PRO A 543 15.70 38.77 27.56
CA PRO A 543 15.70 37.32 27.43
C PRO A 543 16.00 36.69 28.80
N VAL A 544 15.21 35.69 29.18
CA VAL A 544 15.44 34.86 30.36
C VAL A 544 15.34 33.41 29.92
N SER A 545 16.45 32.69 30.04
CA SER A 545 16.48 31.24 29.86
C SER A 545 16.48 30.55 31.22
N GLY A 546 15.93 29.34 31.29
CA GLY A 546 15.93 28.56 32.51
C GLY A 546 15.64 27.09 32.25
N ALA A 547 16.16 26.23 33.12
CA ALA A 547 15.84 24.81 33.13
C ALA A 547 15.00 24.49 34.36
N SER A 548 14.00 23.63 34.23
CA SER A 548 13.15 23.26 35.36
C SER A 548 12.92 21.75 35.40
N ILE A 549 12.74 21.21 36.61
CA ILE A 549 12.31 19.82 36.82
C ILE A 549 10.84 19.87 37.16
N CYS A 550 10.06 19.13 36.39
CA CYS A 550 8.61 19.11 36.46
C CYS A 550 8.08 17.70 36.76
N GLU A 551 7.00 17.64 37.53
CA GLU A 551 6.22 16.42 37.79
C GLU A 551 4.83 16.59 37.19
N LEU A 552 4.41 15.61 36.38
CA LEU A 552 3.11 15.63 35.73
C LEU A 552 2.08 14.87 36.58
N ASP A 553 1.04 15.56 37.00
CA ASP A 553 -0.05 14.99 37.78
C ASP A 553 -1.27 14.73 36.87
N GLU A 554 -1.47 13.46 36.51
CA GLU A 554 -2.56 13.02 35.61
C GLU A 554 -3.95 13.44 36.14
N SER A 555 -4.13 13.48 37.46
CA SER A 555 -5.43 13.75 38.09
C SER A 555 -5.86 15.22 38.00
N SER A 556 -4.91 16.13 38.18
CA SER A 556 -5.16 17.57 38.19
C SER A 556 -4.97 18.23 36.81
N LYS A 557 -4.40 17.50 35.84
CA LYS A 557 -4.02 18.01 34.50
C LYS A 557 -3.09 19.22 34.54
N ILE A 558 -2.29 19.31 35.61
CA ILE A 558 -1.33 20.40 35.83
C ILE A 558 0.06 19.79 35.92
N VAL A 559 1.02 20.46 35.28
CA VAL A 559 2.44 20.19 35.46
C VAL A 559 2.95 21.05 36.62
N LYS A 560 3.44 20.40 37.68
CA LYS A 560 3.98 21.06 38.87
C LYS A 560 5.49 21.24 38.71
N THR A 561 5.98 22.46 38.82
CA THR A 561 7.43 22.72 38.83
C THR A 561 8.00 22.40 40.21
N LEU A 562 8.87 21.39 40.30
CA LEU A 562 9.54 20.99 41.54
C LEU A 562 10.71 21.91 41.87
N SER A 563 11.57 22.17 40.88
CA SER A 563 12.74 23.03 41.02
C SER A 563 13.04 23.75 39.71
N SER A 564 13.68 24.91 39.80
CA SER A 564 14.05 25.74 38.65
C SER A 564 15.46 26.28 38.80
N PHE A 565 16.25 26.20 37.74
CA PHE A 565 17.58 26.76 37.62
C PHE A 565 17.57 27.87 36.56
N THR A 566 18.06 29.04 36.94
CA THR A 566 18.30 30.16 36.03
C THR A 566 19.79 30.46 36.02
N PRO A 567 20.43 30.55 34.84
CA PRO A 567 21.84 30.92 34.76
C PRO A 567 22.07 32.32 35.33
N LYS A 568 23.24 32.53 35.94
CA LYS A 568 23.65 33.83 36.49
C LYS A 568 23.76 34.91 35.41
N ASP A 569 24.13 34.51 34.20
CA ASP A 569 24.26 35.40 33.04
C ASP A 569 22.92 35.49 32.30
N PRO A 570 22.27 36.67 32.27
CA PRO A 570 20.95 36.81 31.65
C PRO A 570 20.98 36.73 30.12
N LEU A 571 22.16 36.88 29.49
CA LEU A 571 22.33 36.75 28.05
C LEU A 571 22.52 35.30 27.59
N LEU A 572 22.82 34.39 28.51
CA LEU A 572 23.03 32.99 28.16
C LEU A 572 21.70 32.35 27.76
N ARG A 573 21.61 31.86 26.52
CA ARG A 573 20.46 31.06 26.06
C ARG A 573 20.77 29.58 26.25
N LEU A 574 19.97 28.90 27.07
CA LEU A 574 19.96 27.44 27.15
C LEU A 574 19.27 26.86 25.91
N LEU A 575 19.83 25.78 25.36
CA LEU A 575 19.40 25.15 24.11
C LEU A 575 18.87 23.73 24.36
N ARG A 576 19.55 22.92 25.18
CA ARG A 576 19.21 21.51 25.41
C ARG A 576 19.47 21.07 26.85
N THR A 577 18.77 20.01 27.25
CA THR A 577 18.84 19.38 28.58
C THR A 577 18.77 17.87 28.45
N GLU A 578 19.60 17.13 29.20
CA GLU A 578 19.59 15.66 29.18
C GLU A 578 19.99 15.11 30.55
N PHE A 579 19.21 14.14 31.05
CA PHE A 579 19.50 13.45 32.30
C PHE A 579 20.68 12.50 32.12
N GLN A 580 21.47 12.38 33.18
CA GLN A 580 22.40 11.27 33.31
C GLN A 580 21.62 9.94 33.36
N ALA A 581 22.23 8.82 32.94
CA ALA A 581 21.62 7.49 32.97
C ALA A 581 21.02 7.08 34.34
N ASN A 582 21.62 7.54 35.45
CA ASN A 582 21.10 7.30 36.81
C ASN A 582 19.99 8.30 37.22
N GLY A 583 19.94 9.48 36.61
CA GLY A 583 18.98 10.55 36.92
C GLY A 583 19.44 11.55 37.99
N ASP A 584 20.56 11.31 38.67
CA ASP A 584 21.05 12.17 39.76
C ASP A 584 21.64 13.51 39.29
N ARG A 585 22.00 13.62 38.02
CA ARG A 585 22.55 14.85 37.42
C ARG A 585 21.84 15.20 36.13
N LEU A 586 21.80 16.51 35.87
CA LEU A 586 21.26 17.08 34.64
C LEU A 586 22.33 17.94 33.95
N ALA A 587 22.58 17.68 32.67
CA ALA A 587 23.41 18.55 31.84
C ALA A 587 22.54 19.57 31.13
N LEU A 588 23.01 20.81 31.12
CA LEU A 588 22.42 21.96 30.45
C LEU A 588 23.42 22.51 29.44
N LEU A 589 23.00 22.63 28.19
CA LEU A 589 23.80 23.24 27.13
C LEU A 589 23.34 24.66 26.89
N GLY A 590 24.21 25.63 27.14
CA GLY A 590 24.10 27.00 26.67
C GLY A 590 24.83 27.22 25.33
N GLU A 591 24.66 28.41 24.73
CA GLU A 591 25.34 28.77 23.49
C GLU A 591 26.87 28.73 23.60
N ASP A 592 27.45 29.12 24.73
CA ASP A 592 28.90 29.20 24.99
C ASP A 592 29.37 28.43 26.25
N ARG A 593 28.44 28.00 27.11
CA ARG A 593 28.71 27.29 28.36
C ARG A 593 27.98 25.95 28.48
N VAL A 594 28.67 24.94 29.02
CA VAL A 594 28.04 23.71 29.51
C VAL A 594 27.95 23.79 31.03
N THR A 595 26.77 23.49 31.58
CA THR A 595 26.55 23.46 33.04
C THR A 595 25.97 22.12 33.45
N ILE A 596 26.48 21.54 34.53
CA ILE A 596 25.96 20.33 35.15
C ILE A 596 25.38 20.71 36.51
N CYS A 597 24.18 20.21 36.77
CA CYS A 597 23.49 20.39 38.03
C CYS A 597 23.26 19.04 38.71
N ASP A 598 23.58 18.97 39.99
CA ASP A 598 23.22 17.84 40.85
C ASP A 598 21.76 18.01 41.30
N ILE A 599 21.01 16.92 41.22
CA ILE A 599 19.61 16.84 41.62
C ILE A 599 19.56 16.11 42.96
N ARG A 600 18.91 16.73 43.95
CA ARG A 600 18.69 16.13 45.28
C ARG A 600 17.22 16.03 45.61
N ASP A 601 16.90 15.14 46.55
CA ASP A 601 15.55 14.90 47.06
C ASP A 601 14.50 14.59 45.98
N GLY A 602 14.90 13.80 44.98
CA GLY A 602 14.00 13.35 43.91
C GLY A 602 13.49 14.45 42.99
N GLY A 603 14.30 15.49 42.73
CA GLY A 603 13.96 16.58 41.81
C GLY A 603 13.62 17.92 42.48
N LYS A 604 13.54 17.97 43.82
CA LYS A 604 13.12 19.17 44.57
C LYS A 604 14.22 20.20 44.76
N GLU A 605 15.48 19.77 44.77
CA GLU A 605 16.63 20.68 44.79
C GLU A 605 17.50 20.47 43.55
N MET A 606 17.86 21.58 42.91
CA MET A 606 18.77 21.61 41.77
C MET A 606 19.89 22.60 42.06
N LYS A 607 21.14 22.12 42.10
CA LYS A 607 22.32 22.96 42.40
C LYS A 607 23.39 22.76 41.33
N GLU A 608 23.97 23.85 40.87
CA GLU A 608 25.12 23.84 39.96
C GLU A 608 26.32 23.16 40.64
N SER A 609 26.82 22.07 40.03
CA SER A 609 27.96 21.31 40.54
C SER A 609 29.22 21.55 39.72
N TRP A 610 29.08 21.72 38.40
CA TRP A 610 30.20 22.01 37.50
C TRP A 610 29.74 22.86 36.32
N SER A 611 30.62 23.73 35.82
CA SER A 611 30.37 24.56 34.64
C SER A 611 31.68 24.81 33.89
N HIS A 612 31.63 24.78 32.56
CA HIS A 612 32.79 25.07 31.74
C HIS A 612 32.42 25.98 30.56
N ASP A 613 33.16 27.07 30.44
CA ASP A 613 33.01 28.08 29.39
C ASP A 613 33.97 27.76 28.24
N LEU A 614 33.50 27.81 27.01
CA LEU A 614 34.39 27.72 25.86
C LEU A 614 35.02 29.08 25.55
N PRO A 615 36.35 29.15 25.36
CA PRO A 615 37.02 30.39 25.00
C PRO A 615 36.72 30.76 23.53
N GLY A 616 36.09 31.92 23.30
CA GLY A 616 35.88 32.51 21.96
C GLY A 616 34.40 32.63 21.55
N ARG A 617 34.12 33.16 20.35
CA ARG A 617 32.76 33.26 19.77
C ARG A 617 32.23 31.92 19.21
N SER A 618 32.79 30.79 19.63
CA SER A 618 32.39 29.47 19.15
C SER A 618 31.11 29.01 19.85
N MET A 619 30.07 28.71 19.06
CA MET A 619 28.79 28.25 19.59
C MET A 619 28.76 26.72 19.72
N MET A 620 28.26 26.24 20.85
CA MET A 620 27.93 24.83 21.02
C MET A 620 26.55 24.51 20.47
N ASN A 621 26.45 23.34 19.85
CA ASN A 621 25.23 22.94 19.15
C ASN A 621 24.60 21.66 19.70
N ALA A 622 25.43 20.72 20.16
CA ALA A 622 24.99 19.41 20.62
C ALA A 622 25.89 18.91 21.75
N PHE A 623 25.34 18.06 22.60
CA PHE A 623 26.09 17.32 23.59
C PHE A 623 25.45 15.94 23.79
N ALA A 624 26.19 15.02 24.39
CA ALA A 624 25.68 13.73 24.81
C ALA A 624 26.49 13.21 26.01
N TRP A 625 25.81 12.59 26.98
CA TRP A 625 26.47 11.92 28.09
C TRP A 625 27.21 10.66 27.63
N ASP A 626 28.39 10.42 28.19
CA ASP A 626 29.00 9.10 28.13
C ASP A 626 28.24 8.13 29.06
N LYS A 627 27.60 7.13 28.45
CA LYS A 627 26.76 6.14 29.13
C LYS A 627 27.56 5.07 29.87
N HIS A 628 28.87 4.97 29.64
CA HIS A 628 29.71 3.89 30.19
C HIS A 628 30.71 4.35 31.25
N SER A 629 30.97 5.65 31.37
CA SER A 629 31.79 6.16 32.48
C SER A 629 31.17 5.75 33.82
N SER A 630 31.98 5.17 34.71
CA SER A 630 31.53 4.45 35.91
C SER A 630 30.64 5.24 36.87
N ASN A 631 30.63 6.58 36.76
CA ASN A 631 29.75 7.49 37.50
C ASN A 631 29.10 8.55 36.60
N GLY A 632 29.04 8.35 35.27
CA GLY A 632 28.54 9.34 34.29
C GLY A 632 29.27 10.68 34.38
N ASN A 633 30.59 10.64 34.52
CA ASN A 633 31.42 11.83 34.65
C ASN A 633 31.96 12.35 33.31
N GLY A 634 31.74 11.61 32.22
CA GLY A 634 32.16 11.99 30.88
C GLY A 634 31.03 12.64 30.07
N LEU A 635 31.33 13.73 29.38
CA LEU A 635 30.40 14.44 28.51
C LEU A 635 31.04 14.76 27.17
N TYR A 636 30.35 14.46 26.06
CA TYR A 636 30.74 14.91 24.73
C TYR A 636 30.00 16.20 24.40
N ALA A 637 30.69 17.23 23.90
CA ALA A 637 30.05 18.45 23.41
C ALA A 637 30.67 18.88 22.07
N SER A 638 29.84 19.40 21.16
CA SER A 638 30.31 19.93 19.88
C SER A 638 30.51 21.44 19.92
N SER A 639 31.55 21.90 19.23
CA SER A 639 31.82 23.31 18.98
C SER A 639 32.23 23.46 17.52
N GLY A 640 31.35 24.03 16.69
CA GLY A 640 31.57 24.10 15.25
C GLY A 640 31.71 22.70 14.61
N SER A 641 32.91 22.38 14.11
CA SER A 641 33.26 21.09 13.48
C SER A 641 33.89 20.09 14.45
N GLU A 642 34.25 20.52 15.65
CA GLU A 642 35.00 19.72 16.63
C GLU A 642 34.07 19.11 17.68
N VAL A 643 34.46 17.94 18.22
CA VAL A 643 33.82 17.35 19.40
C VAL A 643 34.86 17.17 20.49
N PHE A 644 34.55 17.73 21.65
CA PHE A 644 35.33 17.64 22.87
C PHE A 644 34.72 16.62 23.83
N PHE A 645 35.57 15.92 24.55
CA PHE A 645 35.20 15.12 25.71
C PHE A 645 35.67 15.84 26.98
N PHE A 646 34.75 15.99 27.91
CA PHE A 646 34.99 16.61 29.21
C PHE A 646 34.88 15.54 30.30
N ASP A 647 35.95 15.37 31.07
CA ASP A 647 35.89 14.64 32.34
C ASP A 647 35.59 15.63 33.48
N THR A 648 34.34 15.60 33.94
CA THR A 648 33.80 16.49 34.98
C THR A 648 34.52 16.38 36.33
N ARG A 649 35.25 15.28 36.58
CA ARG A 649 36.01 15.10 37.82
C ARG A 649 37.36 15.80 37.78
N THR A 650 38.01 15.79 36.61
CA THR A 650 39.37 16.30 36.44
C THR A 650 39.42 17.65 35.74
N ASP A 651 38.27 18.13 35.25
CA ASP A 651 38.11 19.30 34.38
C ASP A 651 39.03 19.24 33.15
N LYS A 652 39.40 18.03 32.74
CA LYS A 652 40.19 17.81 31.54
C LYS A 652 39.29 17.88 30.31
N LYS A 653 39.78 18.61 29.33
CA LYS A 653 39.19 18.75 27.99
C LYS A 653 40.08 18.02 26.99
N ASP A 654 39.56 16.94 26.43
CA ASP A 654 40.21 16.17 25.37
C ASP A 654 39.50 16.40 24.04
N LEU A 655 40.27 16.62 22.97
CA LEU A 655 39.72 16.71 21.62
C LEU A 655 39.52 15.30 21.06
N VAL A 656 38.27 14.91 20.82
CA VAL A 656 37.92 13.59 20.30
C VAL A 656 37.91 13.62 18.78
N LEU A 657 37.25 14.63 18.20
CA LEU A 657 37.01 14.74 16.76
C LEU A 657 37.47 16.11 16.25
N ASN A 658 38.32 16.12 15.22
CA ASN A 658 38.79 17.36 14.58
C ASN A 658 38.53 17.40 13.06
N ASN A 659 38.07 16.32 12.41
CA ASN A 659 38.03 16.26 10.94
C ASN A 659 36.73 15.66 10.39
N GLY A 660 36.12 16.35 9.41
CA GLY A 660 35.14 15.76 8.48
C GLY A 660 33.80 16.48 8.31
N PHE A 661 33.50 17.53 9.09
CA PHE A 661 32.21 18.23 9.05
C PHE A 661 32.35 19.75 9.04
N HIS A 662 31.44 20.44 8.36
CA HIS A 662 31.38 21.90 8.38
C HIS A 662 30.80 22.43 9.69
N ARG A 663 29.76 21.78 10.23
CA ARG A 663 29.17 22.07 11.54
C ARG A 663 28.36 20.90 12.07
N ILE A 664 28.63 20.51 13.31
CA ILE A 664 27.95 19.40 13.98
C ILE A 664 26.65 19.91 14.61
N SER A 665 25.57 19.16 14.41
CA SER A 665 24.20 19.51 14.76
C SER A 665 23.58 18.60 15.82
N SER A 666 24.00 17.34 15.88
CA SER A 666 23.55 16.36 16.88
C SER A 666 24.66 15.32 17.14
N ILE A 667 24.73 14.82 18.37
CA ILE A 667 25.64 13.75 18.81
C ILE A 667 24.80 12.70 19.53
N ALA A 668 25.06 11.42 19.27
CA ALA A 668 24.45 10.31 19.97
C ALA A 668 25.51 9.30 20.42
N CYS A 669 25.51 8.96 21.71
CA CYS A 669 26.37 7.92 22.27
C CYS A 669 25.64 6.58 22.32
N ASN A 670 26.33 5.51 21.95
CA ASN A 670 25.75 4.17 21.98
C ASN A 670 25.59 3.69 23.45
N PRO A 671 24.37 3.30 23.89
CA PRO A 671 24.13 2.85 25.26
C PRO A 671 24.79 1.51 25.59
N LEU A 672 25.10 0.67 24.60
CA LEU A 672 25.59 -0.69 24.83
C LEU A 672 27.09 -0.85 24.58
N SER A 673 27.68 -0.01 23.72
CA SER A 673 29.11 -0.06 23.40
C SER A 673 29.84 1.23 23.83
N SER A 674 30.84 1.11 24.69
CA SER A 674 31.56 2.23 25.34
C SER A 674 32.44 3.10 24.46
N ASN A 675 32.57 2.80 23.18
CA ASN A 675 33.46 3.52 22.26
C ASN A 675 32.82 3.81 20.90
N ARG A 676 31.50 3.97 20.83
CA ARG A 676 30.79 4.27 19.57
C ARG A 676 29.95 5.52 19.74
N ILE A 677 30.19 6.50 18.87
CA ILE A 677 29.40 7.72 18.79
C ILE A 677 28.94 7.95 17.35
N ALA A 678 27.72 8.43 17.19
CA ALA A 678 27.18 8.91 15.92
C ALA A 678 27.12 10.43 15.95
N VAL A 679 27.52 11.05 14.86
CA VAL A 679 27.60 12.51 14.71
C VAL A 679 26.84 12.93 13.47
N GLY A 680 25.94 13.91 13.62
CA GLY A 680 25.12 14.47 12.55
C GLY A 680 25.52 15.89 12.18
N SER A 681 25.54 16.17 10.89
CA SER A 681 25.94 17.47 10.31
C SER A 681 24.74 18.36 9.96
N GLU A 682 24.99 19.68 9.88
CA GLU A 682 24.05 20.62 9.25
C GLU A 682 23.84 20.36 7.75
N GLU A 683 24.72 19.60 7.09
CA GLU A 683 24.61 19.21 5.67
C GLU A 683 23.91 17.84 5.45
N GLY A 684 23.28 17.26 6.47
CA GLY A 684 22.62 15.94 6.32
C GLY A 684 23.55 14.73 6.32
N ARG A 685 24.84 14.93 6.63
CA ARG A 685 25.84 13.85 6.76
C ARG A 685 25.76 13.21 8.14
N ILE A 686 25.80 11.88 8.20
CA ILE A 686 25.97 11.12 9.45
C ILE A 686 27.31 10.40 9.39
N ALA A 687 28.12 10.50 10.44
CA ALA A 687 29.31 9.68 10.61
C ALA A 687 29.25 8.88 11.89
N LEU A 688 29.78 7.66 11.81
CA LEU A 688 30.01 6.78 12.95
C LEU A 688 31.49 6.85 13.32
N TRP A 689 31.78 7.01 14.60
CA TRP A 689 33.13 7.16 15.12
C TRP A 689 33.43 6.15 16.22
N ASP A 690 34.67 5.67 16.24
CA ASP A 690 35.24 4.93 17.37
C ASP A 690 36.11 5.90 18.17
N THR A 691 35.80 6.11 19.46
CA THR A 691 36.57 7.03 20.33
C THR A 691 38.01 6.56 20.56
N ARG A 692 38.33 5.30 20.26
CA ARG A 692 39.70 4.76 20.33
C ARG A 692 40.52 5.01 19.07
N LYS A 693 39.86 5.31 17.94
CA LYS A 693 40.50 5.54 16.64
C LYS A 693 40.16 6.94 16.17
N CYS A 694 40.94 7.92 16.62
CA CYS A 694 40.70 9.33 16.32
C CYS A 694 41.20 9.77 14.93
N ASP A 695 41.88 8.88 14.17
CA ASP A 695 42.45 9.19 12.86
C ASP A 695 41.36 9.40 11.77
N GLY A 696 40.15 8.86 11.96
CA GLY A 696 39.05 9.05 11.03
C GLY A 696 37.77 8.29 11.42
N PRO A 697 36.62 8.63 10.80
CA PRO A 697 35.36 7.97 11.05
C PRO A 697 35.36 6.54 10.49
N ILE A 698 34.57 5.67 11.11
CA ILE A 698 34.34 4.29 10.65
C ILE A 698 33.65 4.33 9.28
N THR A 699 32.59 5.14 9.15
CA THR A 699 31.80 5.24 7.92
C THR A 699 31.04 6.57 7.86
N PHE A 700 30.79 7.06 6.66
CA PHE A 700 29.88 8.17 6.38
C PHE A 700 28.62 7.70 5.63
N LYS A 701 27.51 8.37 5.89
CA LYS A 701 26.26 8.20 5.15
C LYS A 701 25.66 9.55 4.76
N PHE A 702 25.11 9.62 3.56
CA PHE A 702 24.53 10.81 2.93
C PHE A 702 23.09 10.53 2.49
N ASP A 703 22.22 10.24 3.45
CA ASP A 703 20.81 9.97 3.12
C ASP A 703 19.89 11.18 3.34
N HIS A 704 20.31 12.15 4.15
CA HIS A 704 19.58 13.39 4.37
C HIS A 704 20.09 14.52 3.47
N GLN A 705 19.18 15.41 3.07
CA GLN A 705 19.50 16.57 2.22
C GLN A 705 19.71 17.87 3.03
N TYR A 706 19.21 17.92 4.25
CA TYR A 706 19.23 19.10 5.12
C TYR A 706 19.75 18.74 6.52
N ARG A 707 19.86 19.76 7.37
CA ARG A 707 20.33 19.67 8.76
C ARG A 707 19.66 18.55 9.54
N ILE A 708 20.48 17.74 10.19
CA ILE A 708 20.02 16.73 11.14
C ILE A 708 19.63 17.42 12.44
N TRP A 709 18.41 17.18 12.89
CA TRP A 709 17.90 17.77 14.14
C TRP A 709 18.14 16.87 15.33
N ASP A 710 17.99 15.55 15.15
CA ASP A 710 18.18 14.59 16.22
C ASP A 710 18.69 13.23 15.72
N LEU A 711 19.47 12.57 16.57
CA LEU A 711 20.07 11.26 16.36
C LEU A 711 19.94 10.46 17.64
N LYS A 712 19.39 9.24 17.57
CA LYS A 712 19.20 8.39 18.76
C LYS A 712 19.49 6.92 18.46
N TYR A 713 20.43 6.35 19.21
CA TYR A 713 20.66 4.91 19.25
C TYR A 713 19.51 4.20 19.95
N ASN A 714 19.24 2.97 19.51
CA ASN A 714 18.33 2.08 20.22
C ASN A 714 18.93 1.69 21.59
N HIS A 715 18.07 1.55 22.59
CA HIS A 715 18.48 1.21 23.95
C HIS A 715 18.77 -0.28 24.16
N THR A 716 18.17 -1.19 23.39
CA THR A 716 18.43 -2.65 23.50
C THR A 716 19.28 -3.23 22.38
N TYR A 717 19.27 -2.62 21.18
CA TYR A 717 19.98 -3.14 20.02
C TYR A 717 21.14 -2.23 19.62
N GLU A 718 22.38 -2.67 19.82
CA GLU A 718 23.60 -1.87 19.60
C GLU A 718 23.69 -1.32 18.17
N LYS A 719 23.22 -2.09 17.18
CA LYS A 719 23.37 -1.80 15.76
C LYS A 719 22.18 -1.06 15.15
N LEU A 720 21.27 -0.50 15.95
CA LEU A 720 20.14 0.29 15.46
C LEU A 720 20.29 1.78 15.80
N LEU A 721 20.11 2.63 14.79
CA LEU A 721 20.17 4.09 14.91
C LEU A 721 19.03 4.74 14.12
N ILE A 722 18.42 5.78 14.67
CA ILE A 722 17.44 6.63 13.97
C ILE A 722 17.98 8.05 13.83
N SER A 723 17.69 8.67 12.69
CA SER A 723 17.90 10.09 12.44
C SER A 723 16.60 10.79 12.03
N CYS A 724 16.51 12.08 12.34
CA CYS A 724 15.53 12.99 11.76
C CYS A 724 16.18 14.29 11.29
N ALA A 725 15.67 14.86 10.21
CA ALA A 725 16.25 16.06 9.59
C ALA A 725 15.21 17.05 9.05
N GLY A 726 15.71 18.22 8.65
CA GLY A 726 14.91 19.29 8.06
C GLY A 726 14.37 19.00 6.66
N ASP A 727 14.76 17.88 6.05
CA ASP A 727 14.20 17.38 4.79
C ASP A 727 12.84 16.68 4.95
N GLY A 728 12.31 16.65 6.17
CA GLY A 728 11.06 15.96 6.50
C GLY A 728 11.22 14.44 6.61
N ARG A 729 12.44 13.90 6.57
CA ARG A 729 12.67 12.45 6.56
C ARG A 729 13.08 11.90 7.92
N VAL A 730 12.61 10.69 8.19
CA VAL A 730 13.06 9.86 9.31
C VAL A 730 13.63 8.57 8.75
N ILE A 731 14.88 8.29 9.07
CA ILE A 731 15.62 7.17 8.50
C ILE A 731 16.08 6.26 9.64
N LEU A 732 15.87 4.96 9.44
CA LEU A 732 16.36 3.90 10.30
C LEU A 732 17.61 3.28 9.66
N TYR A 733 18.68 3.13 10.45
CA TYR A 733 19.94 2.53 10.03
C TYR A 733 20.16 1.20 10.73
N ASN A 734 20.48 0.17 9.93
CA ASN A 734 21.04 -1.07 10.43
C ASN A 734 22.57 -1.06 10.27
N LEU A 735 23.27 -1.09 11.40
CA LEU A 735 24.72 -0.96 11.51
C LEU A 735 25.45 -2.31 11.61
N GLU A 736 24.79 -3.45 11.40
CA GLU A 736 25.42 -4.79 11.46
C GLU A 736 26.67 -4.91 10.58
N ASN A 737 26.65 -4.29 9.40
CA ASN A 737 27.77 -4.33 8.45
C ASN A 737 28.70 -3.12 8.57
N ALA A 738 28.47 -2.18 9.48
CA ALA A 738 29.24 -0.93 9.56
C ALA A 738 30.73 -1.14 9.87
N ASP A 739 31.09 -2.25 10.54
CA ASP A 739 32.48 -2.55 10.90
C ASP A 739 33.26 -3.29 9.79
N LYS A 740 32.62 -3.65 8.66
CA LYS A 740 33.28 -4.33 7.52
C LYS A 740 33.77 -3.31 6.50
N GLU A 741 34.97 -3.49 5.96
CA GLU A 741 35.61 -2.54 5.02
C GLU A 741 34.77 -2.29 3.73
N GLU A 742 34.01 -3.28 3.27
CA GLU A 742 33.05 -3.16 2.14
C GLU A 742 31.57 -3.10 2.60
N GLY A 743 31.33 -2.97 3.90
CA GLY A 743 30.02 -3.09 4.51
C GLY A 743 29.12 -1.90 4.24
N LYS A 744 28.20 -2.03 3.28
CA LYS A 744 27.17 -1.02 3.04
C LYS A 744 26.19 -1.00 4.22
N ILE A 745 26.09 0.15 4.90
CA ILE A 745 25.04 0.40 5.90
C ILE A 745 23.69 0.38 5.20
N GLU A 746 22.81 -0.55 5.60
CA GLU A 746 21.42 -0.59 5.15
C GLU A 746 20.66 0.56 5.81
N SER A 747 20.02 1.40 5.00
CA SER A 747 19.16 2.47 5.46
C SER A 747 17.76 2.29 4.92
N GLU A 748 16.77 2.57 5.75
CA GLU A 748 15.35 2.43 5.45
C GLU A 748 14.64 3.76 5.75
N LEU A 749 14.01 4.33 4.72
CA LEU A 749 13.13 5.49 4.87
C LEU A 749 11.83 5.04 5.54
N ILE A 750 11.54 5.60 6.72
CA ILE A 750 10.35 5.25 7.50
C ILE A 750 9.22 6.24 7.24
N LEU A 751 9.55 7.52 7.24
CA LEU A 751 8.59 8.62 7.14
C LEU A 751 9.14 9.70 6.22
N GLU A 752 8.25 10.25 5.40
CA GLU A 752 8.45 11.49 4.66
C GLU A 752 7.28 12.42 5.03
N ALA A 753 7.58 13.41 5.87
CA ALA A 753 6.65 14.41 6.35
C ALA A 753 6.63 15.62 5.39
N GLU A 754 5.53 16.38 5.42
CA GLU A 754 5.39 17.61 4.62
C GLU A 754 6.29 18.75 5.12
N ASP A 755 6.71 18.71 6.39
CA ASP A 755 7.52 19.72 7.06
C ASP A 755 8.72 19.09 7.80
N SER A 756 9.64 19.91 8.28
CA SER A 756 10.85 19.50 9.01
C SER A 756 10.53 18.67 10.25
N VAL A 757 11.28 17.57 10.45
CA VAL A 757 11.15 16.71 11.62
C VAL A 757 12.22 17.07 12.65
N TYR A 758 11.79 17.59 13.80
CA TYR A 758 12.69 18.20 14.79
C TYR A 758 13.18 17.26 15.89
N GLY A 759 12.46 16.18 16.18
CA GLY A 759 12.82 15.26 17.25
C GLY A 759 12.41 13.83 16.93
N CYS A 760 13.21 12.88 17.40
CA CYS A 760 12.93 11.44 17.31
C CYS A 760 13.23 10.77 18.65
N ALA A 761 12.43 9.77 19.03
CA ALA A 761 12.60 9.06 20.29
C ALA A 761 12.21 7.59 20.16
N TRP A 762 13.01 6.70 20.74
CA TRP A 762 12.64 5.29 20.93
C TRP A 762 11.69 5.16 22.12
N ALA A 763 10.66 4.33 22.00
CA ALA A 763 9.78 4.03 23.12
C ALA A 763 10.56 3.28 24.22
N GLY A 764 10.20 3.53 25.48
CA GLY A 764 10.77 2.79 26.61
C GLY A 764 10.27 1.35 26.73
N SER A 765 9.00 1.12 26.39
CA SER A 765 8.33 -0.18 26.58
C SER A 765 8.68 -1.24 25.52
N ASP A 766 8.87 -0.82 24.26
CA ASP A 766 9.17 -1.73 23.15
C ASP A 766 10.32 -1.15 22.31
N PRO A 767 11.45 -1.85 22.18
CA PRO A 767 12.61 -1.37 21.43
C PRO A 767 12.38 -1.26 19.92
N PHE A 768 11.28 -1.78 19.39
CA PHE A 768 10.93 -1.68 17.98
C PHE A 768 9.93 -0.57 17.69
N ILE A 769 9.53 0.21 18.69
CA ILE A 769 8.62 1.34 18.54
C ILE A 769 9.41 2.64 18.68
N PHE A 770 9.14 3.59 17.80
CA PHE A 770 9.72 4.93 17.87
C PHE A 770 8.72 5.98 17.39
N GLY A 771 8.91 7.20 17.88
CA GLY A 771 8.14 8.38 17.50
C GLY A 771 9.03 9.40 16.80
N ALA A 772 8.43 10.19 15.92
CA ALA A 772 9.06 11.34 15.29
C ALA A 772 8.07 12.51 15.20
N ILE A 773 8.55 13.73 15.44
CA ILE A 773 7.70 14.93 15.45
C ILE A 773 8.06 15.95 14.37
N GLY A 774 7.04 16.34 13.60
CA GLY A 774 7.10 17.45 12.65
C GLY A 774 6.85 18.81 13.31
N TYR A 775 7.35 19.86 12.67
CA TYR A 775 7.09 21.25 13.09
C TYR A 775 5.59 21.60 13.11
N ASP A 776 4.82 20.97 12.23
CA ASP A 776 3.37 21.08 12.11
C ASP A 776 2.61 20.49 13.33
N GLY A 777 3.33 19.99 14.33
CA GLY A 777 2.76 19.41 15.54
C GLY A 777 2.31 17.96 15.34
N ARG A 778 2.65 17.31 14.22
CA ARG A 778 2.32 15.90 13.97
C ARG A 778 3.38 14.96 14.52
N LEU A 779 2.99 14.13 15.48
CA LEU A 779 3.72 12.95 15.90
C LEU A 779 3.34 11.76 15.03
N THR A 780 4.35 11.12 14.44
CA THR A 780 4.21 9.80 13.83
C THR A 780 4.89 8.77 14.71
N ALA A 781 4.13 7.81 15.25
CA ALA A 781 4.65 6.64 15.92
C ALA A 781 4.66 5.45 14.95
N SER A 782 5.82 4.84 14.78
CA SER A 782 6.07 3.78 13.81
C SER A 782 6.66 2.55 14.49
N LYS A 783 6.45 1.38 13.86
CA LYS A 783 7.07 0.12 14.24
C LYS A 783 8.14 -0.24 13.23
N VAL A 784 9.27 -0.75 13.72
CA VAL A 784 10.28 -1.39 12.87
C VAL A 784 9.63 -2.56 12.13
N ARG A 785 9.83 -2.63 10.81
CA ARG A 785 9.20 -3.66 9.96
C ARG A 785 9.57 -5.06 10.43
N LYS A 786 8.62 -5.99 10.30
CA LYS A 786 8.81 -7.38 10.72
C LYS A 786 10.01 -8.05 10.05
N SER A 787 10.26 -7.75 8.78
CA SER A 787 11.41 -8.29 8.03
C SER A 787 12.75 -7.94 8.69
N LEU A 788 12.94 -6.67 9.05
CA LEU A 788 14.15 -6.20 9.73
C LEU A 788 14.22 -6.72 11.16
N LYS A 789 13.09 -6.76 11.87
CA LYS A 789 12.99 -7.40 13.19
C LYS A 789 13.42 -8.87 13.16
N TYR A 790 13.02 -9.66 12.17
CA TYR A 790 13.44 -11.05 12.04
C TYR A 790 14.93 -11.18 11.71
N LYS A 791 15.49 -10.33 10.85
CA LYS A 791 16.93 -10.31 10.58
C LYS A 791 17.73 -10.10 11.87
N LEU A 792 17.37 -9.09 12.66
CA LEU A 792 18.04 -8.76 13.93
C LEU A 792 17.91 -9.89 14.97
N LEU A 793 16.78 -10.61 14.99
CA LEU A 793 16.57 -11.72 15.92
C LEU A 793 17.29 -13.01 15.48
N GLN A 794 17.54 -13.20 14.18
CA GLN A 794 18.27 -14.35 13.64
C GLN A 794 19.79 -14.14 13.62
N GLY A 795 20.24 -12.90 13.62
CA GLY A 795 21.66 -12.53 13.66
C GLY A 795 22.31 -12.56 15.05
N ASN A 796 21.52 -12.79 16.11
CA ASN A 796 21.99 -12.93 17.50
C ASN A 796 22.26 -14.38 17.89
#